data_AF-A0A9R0JBW1-F1
#
_entry.id   AF-A0A9R0JBW1-F1
#
_cell.length_a   1.000
_cell.length_b   1.000
_cell.length_c   1.000
_cell.angle_alpha   90.00
_cell.angle_beta   90.00
_cell.angle_gamma   90.00
#
_symmetry.space_group_name_H-M   'P 1'
#
loop_
_entity.id
_entity.type
_entity.pdbx_description
1 polymer ?
#
loop_
_entity_poly.entity_id
_entity_poly.type
_entity_poly.pdbx_seq_one_letter_code
_entity_poly.pdbx_strand_id
1 'polypeptide(L)'
;MNRDRSWMNHNGIKDRRKTAYKLGVDDFLQFAFKEISNETPLKYPCLKCRLLLAQNRKDMQCHLLVYGIDSSYNPWVSHGENDEQYDNSDEVDTEATEEVEETEIPFDDMAPLVFDATNAWNSTSSVLDDNENTTDYGSSGGNNEYPKELMTLVEDMEAELYPGCTTYKRLEFIISLLHNKAFNYDKHFPANANQAKRYTRSLGLDYVKIDACINHCILYRKEFANEEKCPKCLAPRWKEKVVHGGDEYSDDEDVDVQKTTRVPQLILRHFPLIPRLQRMFISSKLARHMRWHKVDNKDDGIMRHPADSEAWKSLDTIFPDFAKDARNVRLGLSSDGFNPGANMSSRYSIWPVMLVPYNLPPWMCMKSDNMILSLLIPGPKSPGNDIDVFLQPLIDELKELWESGVKTFDAHSKETFNMRAVLLWTINDFPAYANLSSWSTKGALACPNCHLDTQSHYLKHGHKYCYMENLRWLPEDHKWRLNKRSFGGKVQRSPPPDHLTGHDVMEQLTGYSNVEFGKEVNGKRKRGERYIVHQWKKLSIFYQLPYWRHLLVRHNLDVMHVEKNVCESILGTILDLTGKNKDSLNARLDLADMKMHDKLRAKSLGNNKWQVPPAPYYLTLNEMRKIVTFLSKLAFPDAYSSNISRCASLQDGKVMGMKTHDYQVFMQDLLMPAFKGVLDENVLEPLQELSLFFKQLCSKTLKT
;
A
#
# COMPACT_ATOMS: atom_id res chain seq x y z
N MET A 1 -56.58 9.38 -20.56
CA MET A 1 -55.53 8.78 -19.70
C MET A 1 -55.85 9.08 -18.26
N ASN A 2 -55.65 8.11 -17.38
CA ASN A 2 -55.74 8.32 -15.94
C ASN A 2 -54.68 9.38 -15.57
N ARG A 3 -55.09 10.54 -15.07
CA ARG A 3 -54.18 11.68 -14.81
C ARG A 3 -53.45 11.58 -13.46
N ASP A 4 -53.62 10.48 -12.73
CA ASP A 4 -52.93 10.25 -11.46
C ASP A 4 -51.50 9.76 -11.71
N ARG A 5 -50.54 10.70 -11.61
CA ARG A 5 -49.08 10.45 -11.71
C ARG A 5 -48.38 10.47 -10.36
N SER A 6 -49.13 10.39 -9.26
CA SER A 6 -48.57 10.36 -7.90
C SER A 6 -47.59 9.21 -7.68
N TRP A 7 -47.73 8.12 -8.45
CA TRP A 7 -46.82 6.99 -8.45
C TRP A 7 -45.38 7.34 -8.87
N MET A 8 -45.15 8.44 -9.60
CA MET A 8 -43.80 8.87 -9.97
C MET A 8 -43.02 9.43 -8.77
N ASN A 9 -43.69 9.81 -7.68
CA ASN A 9 -43.04 10.26 -6.45
C ASN A 9 -42.62 9.05 -5.60
N HIS A 10 -41.36 8.61 -5.75
CA HIS A 10 -40.77 7.49 -5.01
C HIS A 10 -39.51 7.94 -4.25
N ASN A 11 -39.32 7.45 -3.03
CA ASN A 11 -38.10 7.69 -2.24
C ASN A 11 -37.30 6.38 -2.08
N GLY A 12 -36.74 5.92 -3.19
CA GLY A 12 -35.89 4.72 -3.24
C GLY A 12 -36.63 3.41 -3.50
N ILE A 13 -35.93 2.28 -3.35
CA ILE A 13 -36.37 0.99 -3.91
C ILE A 13 -37.63 0.41 -3.23
N LYS A 14 -37.91 0.78 -1.97
CA LYS A 14 -39.12 0.35 -1.25
C LYS A 14 -40.40 0.86 -1.90
N ASP A 15 -40.41 2.12 -2.33
CA ASP A 15 -41.55 2.70 -3.04
C ASP A 15 -41.69 2.13 -4.46
N ARG A 16 -40.57 1.83 -5.12
CA ARG A 16 -40.57 1.22 -6.46
C ARG A 16 -41.08 -0.23 -6.50
N ARG A 17 -41.11 -0.93 -5.35
CA ARG A 17 -41.69 -2.27 -5.22
C ARG A 17 -43.22 -2.26 -5.02
N LYS A 18 -43.82 -1.10 -4.70
CA LYS A 18 -45.27 -0.97 -4.54
C LYS A 18 -45.97 -1.22 -5.88
N THR A 19 -47.12 -1.89 -5.82
CA THR A 19 -47.93 -2.21 -7.01
C THR A 19 -48.28 -0.96 -7.82
N ALA A 20 -48.56 0.16 -7.14
CA ALA A 20 -48.85 1.44 -7.79
C ALA A 20 -47.70 1.95 -8.68
N TYR A 21 -46.45 1.80 -8.24
CA TYR A 21 -45.27 2.21 -9.01
C TYR A 21 -45.08 1.32 -10.25
N LYS A 22 -45.19 0.00 -10.09
CA LYS A 22 -45.04 -0.95 -11.19
C LYS A 22 -46.10 -0.74 -12.27
N LEU A 23 -47.36 -0.59 -11.86
CA LEU A 23 -48.46 -0.29 -12.78
C LEU A 23 -48.26 1.05 -13.49
N GLY A 24 -47.78 2.07 -12.78
CA GLY A 24 -47.44 3.36 -13.38
C GLY A 24 -46.31 3.28 -14.41
N VAL A 25 -45.24 2.52 -14.13
CA VAL A 25 -44.17 2.26 -15.12
C VAL A 25 -44.72 1.55 -16.35
N ASP A 26 -45.61 0.58 -16.18
CA ASP A 26 -46.25 -0.12 -17.30
C ASP A 26 -47.15 0.81 -18.12
N ASP A 27 -47.89 1.71 -17.47
CA ASP A 27 -48.69 2.76 -18.13
C ASP A 27 -47.79 3.71 -18.94
N PHE A 28 -46.64 4.13 -18.40
CA PHE A 28 -45.66 4.93 -19.13
C PHE A 28 -45.11 4.20 -20.35
N LEU A 29 -44.73 2.93 -20.21
CA LEU A 29 -44.21 2.14 -21.34
C LEU A 29 -45.29 1.89 -22.40
N GLN A 30 -46.54 1.72 -21.99
CA GLN A 30 -47.66 1.60 -22.92
C GLN A 30 -47.90 2.90 -23.69
N PHE A 31 -47.71 4.06 -23.05
CA PHE A 31 -47.72 5.35 -23.72
C PHE A 31 -46.56 5.50 -24.71
N ALA A 32 -45.32 5.32 -24.24
CA ALA A 32 -44.10 5.52 -25.00
C ALA A 32 -44.02 4.66 -26.27
N PHE A 33 -44.57 3.43 -26.21
CA PHE A 33 -44.52 2.46 -27.31
C PHE A 33 -45.89 2.25 -27.98
N LYS A 34 -46.84 3.17 -27.82
CA LYS A 34 -48.23 2.98 -28.33
C LYS A 34 -48.30 2.73 -29.84
N GLU A 35 -47.48 3.42 -30.61
CA GLU A 35 -47.42 3.33 -32.08
C GLU A 35 -45.99 2.98 -32.57
N ILE A 36 -45.13 2.51 -31.66
CA ILE A 36 -43.71 2.25 -31.91
C ILE A 36 -43.40 0.80 -31.54
N SER A 37 -42.66 0.08 -32.40
CA SER A 37 -42.29 -1.31 -32.14
C SER A 37 -41.49 -1.45 -30.84
N ASN A 38 -41.76 -2.49 -30.05
CA ASN A 38 -41.11 -2.76 -28.76
C ASN A 38 -39.58 -2.91 -28.85
N GLU A 39 -39.06 -3.27 -30.03
CA GLU A 39 -37.63 -3.40 -30.31
C GLU A 39 -36.96 -2.06 -30.64
N THR A 40 -37.73 -1.01 -30.89
CA THR A 40 -37.21 0.30 -31.28
C THR A 40 -36.62 1.02 -30.06
N PRO A 41 -35.34 1.45 -30.09
CA PRO A 41 -34.76 2.15 -28.97
C PRO A 41 -35.37 3.55 -28.78
N LEU A 42 -35.93 3.82 -27.59
CA LEU A 42 -36.47 5.13 -27.21
C LEU A 42 -35.74 5.68 -25.99
N LYS A 43 -35.53 7.01 -25.97
CA LYS A 43 -34.96 7.70 -24.80
C LYS A 43 -35.94 7.71 -23.64
N TYR A 44 -35.49 7.59 -22.40
CA TYR A 44 -36.41 7.46 -21.26
C TYR A 44 -35.95 8.16 -19.98
N PRO A 45 -36.91 8.62 -19.15
CA PRO A 45 -36.66 9.46 -17.98
C PRO A 45 -36.32 8.61 -16.75
N CYS A 46 -35.25 7.83 -16.81
CA CYS A 46 -34.72 7.11 -15.66
C CYS A 46 -33.78 8.01 -14.83
N LEU A 47 -33.81 7.95 -13.51
CA LEU A 47 -32.95 8.78 -12.65
C LEU A 47 -31.45 8.62 -12.91
N LYS A 48 -31.03 7.43 -13.40
CA LYS A 48 -29.64 7.15 -13.82
C LYS A 48 -29.33 7.67 -15.24
N CYS A 49 -30.31 7.66 -16.13
CA CYS A 49 -30.09 7.89 -17.57
C CYS A 49 -30.51 9.29 -18.04
N ARG A 50 -31.45 9.95 -17.34
CA ARG A 50 -31.97 11.30 -17.59
C ARG A 50 -32.22 11.63 -19.08
N LEU A 51 -32.93 10.76 -19.80
CA LEU A 51 -33.21 10.88 -21.26
C LEU A 51 -31.98 10.85 -22.18
N LEU A 52 -30.78 10.54 -21.69
CA LEU A 52 -29.54 10.49 -22.49
C LEU A 52 -29.33 9.16 -23.21
N LEU A 53 -29.98 8.09 -22.77
CA LEU A 53 -29.85 6.74 -23.33
C LEU A 53 -31.17 6.29 -23.97
N ALA A 54 -31.07 5.66 -25.14
CA ALA A 54 -32.19 5.01 -25.81
C ALA A 54 -32.12 3.49 -25.62
N GLN A 55 -33.24 2.84 -25.28
CA GLN A 55 -33.33 1.40 -25.08
C GLN A 55 -34.66 0.85 -25.59
N ASN A 56 -34.71 -0.45 -25.89
CA ASN A 56 -35.96 -1.15 -26.22
C ASN A 56 -36.89 -1.19 -24.99
N ARG A 57 -38.15 -1.60 -25.20
CA ARG A 57 -39.18 -1.59 -24.15
C ARG A 57 -38.80 -2.41 -22.91
N LYS A 58 -38.20 -3.59 -23.11
CA LYS A 58 -37.87 -4.53 -22.03
C LYS A 58 -36.75 -3.99 -21.15
N ASP A 59 -35.69 -3.49 -21.76
CA ASP A 59 -34.54 -2.94 -21.03
C ASP A 59 -34.87 -1.60 -20.37
N MET A 60 -35.73 -0.80 -21.01
CA MET A 60 -36.30 0.40 -20.42
C MET A 60 -37.13 0.09 -19.16
N GLN A 61 -38.00 -0.92 -19.20
CA GLN A 61 -38.78 -1.37 -18.05
C GLN A 61 -37.87 -1.77 -16.89
N CYS A 62 -36.86 -2.59 -17.16
CA CYS A 62 -35.87 -2.99 -16.18
C CYS A 62 -35.21 -1.77 -15.53
N HIS A 63 -34.79 -0.78 -16.33
CA HIS A 63 -34.16 0.43 -15.80
C HIS A 63 -35.11 1.28 -14.95
N LEU A 64 -36.36 1.48 -15.37
CA LEU A 64 -37.33 2.26 -14.61
C LEU A 64 -37.74 1.59 -13.29
N LEU A 65 -37.73 0.25 -13.23
CA LEU A 65 -37.98 -0.51 -12.01
C LEU A 65 -36.76 -0.52 -11.07
N VAL A 66 -35.53 -0.62 -11.62
CA VAL A 66 -34.28 -0.71 -10.85
C VAL A 66 -33.83 0.66 -10.35
N TYR A 67 -33.79 1.67 -11.21
CA TYR A 67 -33.20 2.98 -10.92
C TYR A 67 -34.24 4.06 -10.61
N GLY A 68 -35.51 3.85 -10.99
CA GLY A 68 -36.58 4.83 -10.77
C GLY A 68 -36.81 5.77 -11.95
N ILE A 69 -38.06 6.18 -12.13
CA ILE A 69 -38.46 7.23 -13.05
C ILE A 69 -38.17 8.59 -12.43
N ASP A 70 -37.75 9.56 -13.24
CA ASP A 70 -37.57 10.95 -12.83
C ASP A 70 -38.94 11.60 -12.65
N SER A 71 -39.28 11.94 -11.40
CA SER A 71 -40.57 12.55 -11.06
C SER A 71 -40.74 13.95 -11.62
N SER A 72 -39.65 14.64 -12.00
CA SER A 72 -39.70 15.95 -12.65
C SER A 72 -40.07 15.88 -14.13
N TYR A 73 -39.98 14.70 -14.76
CA TYR A 73 -40.32 14.51 -16.16
C TYR A 73 -41.83 14.33 -16.35
N ASN A 74 -42.55 15.43 -16.22
CA ASN A 74 -43.99 15.53 -16.36
C ASN A 74 -44.31 16.95 -16.88
N PRO A 75 -44.83 17.13 -18.11
CA PRO A 75 -45.41 16.12 -18.99
C PRO A 75 -44.39 15.27 -19.77
N TRP A 76 -44.83 14.14 -20.33
CA TRP A 76 -44.04 13.20 -21.13
C TRP A 76 -43.82 13.71 -22.57
N VAL A 77 -43.38 14.96 -22.70
CA VAL A 77 -43.30 15.71 -23.97
C VAL A 77 -42.48 14.99 -25.05
N SER A 78 -41.35 14.40 -24.69
CA SER A 78 -40.48 13.66 -25.63
C SER A 78 -41.09 12.34 -26.13
N HIS A 79 -42.26 11.96 -25.62
CA HIS A 79 -43.01 10.76 -26.00
C HIS A 79 -44.38 11.11 -26.61
N GLY A 80 -44.59 12.37 -26.99
CA GLY A 80 -45.79 12.82 -27.72
C GLY A 80 -46.94 13.29 -26.84
N GLU A 81 -46.68 13.63 -25.58
CA GLU A 81 -47.68 14.32 -24.75
C GLU A 81 -47.69 15.82 -25.10
N ASN A 82 -48.82 16.32 -25.61
CA ASN A 82 -48.99 17.73 -25.95
C ASN A 82 -49.02 18.58 -24.67
N ASP A 83 -48.11 19.56 -24.60
CA ASP A 83 -47.98 20.50 -23.49
C ASP A 83 -48.82 21.75 -23.78
N GLU A 84 -50.03 21.84 -23.21
CA GLU A 84 -50.86 23.06 -23.34
C GLU A 84 -50.58 24.10 -22.24
N GLN A 85 -49.63 23.87 -21.32
CA GLN A 85 -49.33 24.84 -20.27
C GLN A 85 -47.87 24.73 -19.82
N TYR A 86 -46.99 25.62 -20.31
CA TYR A 86 -45.99 26.39 -19.55
C TYR A 86 -44.99 27.03 -20.52
N ASP A 87 -45.38 28.20 -21.02
CA ASP A 87 -44.49 29.23 -21.54
C ASP A 87 -43.77 29.86 -20.33
N ASN A 88 -42.45 29.74 -20.23
CA ASN A 88 -41.54 30.78 -19.75
C ASN A 88 -40.10 30.26 -19.70
N SER A 89 -39.26 30.92 -20.51
CA SER A 89 -37.83 31.08 -20.30
C SER A 89 -37.52 31.65 -18.92
N ASP A 90 -36.54 31.10 -18.22
CA ASP A 90 -35.62 31.91 -17.41
C ASP A 90 -34.30 31.15 -17.19
N GLU A 91 -33.22 31.77 -17.67
CA GLU A 91 -31.85 31.51 -17.27
C GLU A 91 -31.68 31.88 -15.79
N VAL A 92 -31.06 31.01 -14.99
CA VAL A 92 -30.54 31.41 -13.67
C VAL A 92 -29.15 30.83 -13.47
N ASP A 93 -28.20 31.76 -13.37
CA ASP A 93 -26.84 31.62 -12.87
C ASP A 93 -26.75 30.79 -11.60
N THR A 94 -25.71 29.97 -11.51
CA THR A 94 -25.26 29.37 -10.24
C THR A 94 -23.77 29.62 -10.05
N GLU A 95 -23.47 30.78 -9.46
CA GLU A 95 -22.33 30.87 -8.55
C GLU A 95 -22.72 30.15 -7.24
N ALA A 96 -22.12 28.99 -7.00
CA ALA A 96 -22.15 28.35 -5.69
C ALA A 96 -20.75 27.82 -5.36
N THR A 97 -20.15 28.42 -4.34
CA THR A 97 -18.97 27.95 -3.63
C THR A 97 -19.20 26.55 -3.07
N GLU A 98 -18.51 25.55 -3.60
CA GLU A 98 -18.50 24.19 -3.02
C GLU A 98 -17.60 24.15 -1.79
N GLU A 99 -18.23 24.16 -0.61
CA GLU A 99 -17.65 23.51 0.58
C GLU A 99 -17.60 22.01 0.31
N VAL A 100 -16.39 21.43 0.35
CA VAL A 100 -16.16 20.01 0.13
C VAL A 100 -16.58 19.25 1.40
N GLU A 101 -17.83 18.79 1.43
CA GLU A 101 -18.25 17.77 2.39
C GLU A 101 -17.52 16.45 2.07
N GLU A 102 -16.80 15.94 3.06
CA GLU A 102 -16.36 14.54 3.11
C GLU A 102 -17.60 13.65 3.17
N THR A 103 -18.24 13.38 2.02
CA THR A 103 -19.21 12.30 1.95
C THR A 103 -18.46 10.99 2.05
N GLU A 104 -18.47 10.38 3.24
CA GLU A 104 -18.31 8.94 3.39
C GLU A 104 -19.13 8.25 2.29
N ILE A 105 -18.50 7.30 1.58
CA ILE A 105 -19.23 6.48 0.61
C ILE A 105 -20.24 5.68 1.43
N PRO A 106 -21.56 5.90 1.28
CA PRO A 106 -22.53 5.11 2.03
C PRO A 106 -22.36 3.64 1.66
N PHE A 107 -22.39 2.76 2.65
CA PHE A 107 -22.28 1.29 2.49
C PHE A 107 -23.38 0.65 1.61
N ASP A 108 -24.36 1.44 1.16
CA ASP A 108 -25.48 1.04 0.29
C ASP A 108 -25.08 0.80 -1.19
N ASP A 109 -23.80 0.99 -1.55
CA ASP A 109 -23.26 0.95 -2.92
C ASP A 109 -22.64 -0.41 -3.32
N MET A 110 -22.84 -1.48 -2.55
CA MET A 110 -22.28 -2.82 -2.85
C MET A 110 -23.03 -3.57 -3.97
N ALA A 111 -24.33 -3.34 -4.13
CA ALA A 111 -25.14 -4.04 -5.14
C ALA A 111 -24.74 -3.67 -6.60
N PRO A 112 -24.48 -2.40 -6.95
CA PRO A 112 -23.89 -2.04 -8.24
C PRO A 112 -22.51 -2.65 -8.47
N LEU A 113 -21.66 -2.74 -7.44
CA LEU A 113 -20.30 -3.30 -7.54
C LEU A 113 -20.29 -4.80 -7.85
N VAL A 114 -21.20 -5.56 -7.22
CA VAL A 114 -21.36 -6.99 -7.48
C VAL A 114 -22.01 -7.22 -8.84
N PHE A 115 -23.03 -6.43 -9.21
CA PHE A 115 -23.69 -6.49 -10.52
C PHE A 115 -22.78 -6.07 -11.70
N ASP A 116 -21.88 -5.10 -11.49
CA ASP A 116 -20.88 -4.72 -12.49
C ASP A 116 -19.78 -5.79 -12.62
N ALA A 117 -19.40 -6.45 -11.51
CA ALA A 117 -18.45 -7.56 -11.52
C ALA A 117 -19.01 -8.81 -12.23
N THR A 118 -20.32 -9.08 -12.12
CA THR A 118 -20.99 -10.20 -12.80
C THR A 118 -21.08 -9.99 -14.31
N ASN A 119 -21.36 -8.77 -14.76
CA ASN A 119 -21.41 -8.42 -16.19
C ASN A 119 -20.02 -8.43 -16.86
N ALA A 120 -18.98 -8.02 -16.13
CA ALA A 120 -17.59 -8.13 -16.58
C ALA A 120 -17.15 -9.59 -16.73
N TRP A 121 -17.53 -10.47 -15.79
CA TRP A 121 -17.21 -11.90 -15.82
C TRP A 121 -17.81 -12.62 -17.03
N ASN A 122 -19.09 -12.34 -17.34
CA ASN A 122 -19.77 -12.90 -18.52
C ASN A 122 -19.13 -12.44 -19.84
N SER A 123 -18.52 -11.25 -19.86
CA SER A 123 -17.82 -10.73 -21.03
C SER A 123 -16.43 -11.37 -21.23
N THR A 124 -15.74 -11.73 -20.14
CA THR A 124 -14.40 -12.36 -20.18
C THR A 124 -14.42 -13.89 -20.37
N SER A 125 -15.53 -14.56 -20.07
CA SER A 125 -15.69 -16.01 -20.23
C SER A 125 -15.64 -16.50 -21.69
N SER A 126 -15.66 -15.59 -22.67
CA SER A 126 -15.56 -15.93 -24.10
C SER A 126 -14.13 -16.07 -24.62
N VAL A 127 -13.09 -15.85 -23.80
CA VAL A 127 -11.69 -15.73 -24.28
C VAL A 127 -10.68 -16.60 -23.51
N LEU A 128 -11.10 -17.46 -22.58
CA LEU A 128 -10.20 -18.39 -21.90
C LEU A 128 -10.64 -19.83 -22.17
N ASP A 129 -10.27 -20.33 -23.35
CA ASP A 129 -10.26 -21.76 -23.62
C ASP A 129 -8.81 -22.24 -23.86
N ASP A 130 -8.59 -23.49 -23.46
CA ASP A 130 -7.41 -24.37 -23.54
C ASP A 130 -6.37 -24.45 -22.40
N ASN A 131 -6.54 -25.59 -21.70
CA ASN A 131 -5.57 -26.62 -21.27
C ASN A 131 -4.88 -26.56 -19.89
N GLU A 132 -5.40 -27.36 -18.94
CA GLU A 132 -4.87 -28.72 -18.70
C GLU A 132 -5.87 -29.64 -17.94
N ASN A 133 -6.07 -30.83 -18.52
CA ASN A 133 -6.82 -32.03 -18.14
C ASN A 133 -7.14 -32.32 -16.65
N THR A 134 -8.42 -32.59 -16.36
CA THR A 134 -8.90 -33.93 -15.93
C THR A 134 -10.34 -34.19 -16.42
N THR A 135 -10.52 -35.39 -16.98
CA THR A 135 -11.70 -36.03 -17.62
C THR A 135 -12.96 -36.13 -16.75
N ASP A 136 -14.15 -35.79 -17.28
CA ASP A 136 -15.14 -36.74 -17.86
C ASP A 136 -16.42 -36.00 -18.36
N TYR A 137 -17.07 -36.59 -19.36
CA TYR A 137 -18.05 -36.02 -20.30
C TYR A 137 -19.44 -35.68 -19.73
N GLY A 138 -20.02 -34.58 -20.26
CA GLY A 138 -21.46 -34.33 -20.28
C GLY A 138 -21.81 -33.10 -21.13
N SER A 139 -22.08 -33.29 -22.42
CA SER A 139 -22.56 -32.23 -23.33
C SER A 139 -23.97 -31.76 -22.99
N SER A 140 -24.16 -30.44 -22.84
CA SER A 140 -25.37 -29.76 -23.31
C SER A 140 -25.22 -28.24 -23.30
N GLY A 141 -25.49 -27.64 -24.46
CA GLY A 141 -26.35 -26.47 -24.63
C GLY A 141 -25.95 -25.17 -23.94
N GLY A 142 -25.65 -24.15 -24.74
CA GLY A 142 -25.52 -22.78 -24.28
C GLY A 142 -26.71 -22.34 -23.44
N ASN A 143 -26.42 -21.85 -22.23
CA ASN A 143 -27.29 -21.01 -21.45
C ASN A 143 -26.42 -20.01 -20.69
N ASN A 144 -26.77 -18.73 -20.78
CA ASN A 144 -26.30 -17.64 -19.93
C ASN A 144 -26.76 -17.88 -18.48
N GLU A 145 -26.22 -18.89 -17.81
CA GLU A 145 -26.51 -19.16 -16.40
C GLU A 145 -25.39 -18.57 -15.55
N TYR A 146 -25.73 -17.58 -14.72
CA TYR A 146 -24.83 -17.00 -13.71
C TYR A 146 -24.29 -18.12 -12.80
N PRO A 147 -23.01 -18.08 -12.36
CA PRO A 147 -22.49 -19.07 -11.43
C PRO A 147 -23.38 -19.17 -10.18
N LYS A 148 -23.83 -20.38 -9.82
CA LYS A 148 -24.75 -20.60 -8.68
C LYS A 148 -24.22 -20.00 -7.37
N GLU A 149 -22.91 -20.00 -7.20
CA GLU A 149 -22.20 -19.42 -6.05
C GLU A 149 -22.31 -17.89 -6.00
N LEU A 150 -22.45 -17.24 -7.15
CA LEU A 150 -22.59 -15.79 -7.32
C LEU A 150 -24.04 -15.33 -7.10
N MET A 151 -25.02 -16.12 -7.56
CA MET A 151 -26.44 -15.89 -7.28
C MET A 151 -26.73 -15.99 -5.79
N THR A 152 -26.10 -16.94 -5.11
CA THR A 152 -26.17 -17.06 -3.64
C THR A 152 -25.64 -15.79 -2.96
N LEU A 153 -24.51 -15.22 -3.43
CA LEU A 153 -23.97 -13.97 -2.91
C LEU A 153 -24.92 -12.77 -3.07
N VAL A 154 -25.60 -12.68 -4.21
CA VAL A 154 -26.60 -11.62 -4.48
C VAL A 154 -27.83 -11.80 -3.57
N GLU A 155 -28.29 -13.04 -3.36
CA GLU A 155 -29.37 -13.35 -2.42
C GLU A 155 -28.98 -12.99 -0.97
N ASP A 156 -27.74 -13.27 -0.56
CA ASP A 156 -27.17 -12.94 0.75
C ASP A 156 -27.03 -11.43 1.00
N MET A 157 -26.91 -10.62 -0.06
CA MET A 157 -26.88 -9.16 0.06
C MET A 157 -28.25 -8.59 0.41
N GLU A 158 -29.31 -9.20 -0.11
CA GLU A 158 -30.68 -8.73 0.08
C GLU A 158 -31.36 -9.34 1.33
N ALA A 159 -30.86 -10.49 1.78
CA ALA A 159 -31.37 -11.18 2.95
C ALA A 159 -31.17 -10.37 4.24
N GLU A 160 -32.26 -10.22 5.01
CA GLU A 160 -32.17 -9.76 6.40
C GLU A 160 -31.33 -10.76 7.21
N LEU A 161 -30.54 -10.25 8.15
CA LEU A 161 -29.71 -11.10 9.00
C LEU A 161 -30.56 -12.12 9.79
N TYR A 162 -31.68 -11.63 10.32
CA TYR A 162 -32.78 -12.38 10.90
C TYR A 162 -34.06 -11.58 10.64
N PRO A 163 -35.26 -12.20 10.67
CA PRO A 163 -36.51 -11.50 10.37
C PRO A 163 -36.69 -10.25 11.24
N GLY A 164 -36.83 -9.09 10.60
CA GLY A 164 -36.99 -7.79 11.26
C GLY A 164 -35.68 -7.04 11.55
N CYS A 165 -34.52 -7.56 11.14
CA CYS A 165 -33.25 -6.86 11.27
C CYS A 165 -33.16 -5.70 10.27
N THR A 166 -33.08 -4.48 10.78
CA THR A 166 -32.95 -3.24 9.99
C THR A 166 -31.56 -2.64 10.00
N THR A 167 -30.68 -3.15 10.88
CA THR A 167 -29.34 -2.60 11.15
C THR A 167 -28.25 -3.16 10.24
N TYR A 168 -28.30 -4.45 9.85
CA TYR A 168 -27.31 -5.06 8.97
C TYR A 168 -27.95 -6.06 8.00
N LYS A 169 -27.44 -6.09 6.76
CA LYS A 169 -27.77 -7.16 5.79
C LYS A 169 -26.89 -8.40 6.00
N ARG A 170 -27.33 -9.57 5.52
CA ARG A 170 -26.62 -10.83 5.80
C ARG A 170 -25.18 -10.82 5.27
N LEU A 171 -24.93 -10.41 4.03
CA LEU A 171 -23.55 -10.30 3.51
C LEU A 171 -22.72 -9.24 4.26
N GLU A 172 -23.31 -8.08 4.55
CA GLU A 172 -22.68 -6.98 5.27
C GLU A 172 -22.24 -7.42 6.67
N PHE A 173 -23.11 -8.14 7.37
CA PHE A 173 -22.82 -8.71 8.68
C PHE A 173 -21.77 -9.81 8.59
N ILE A 174 -21.81 -10.70 7.58
CA ILE A 174 -20.79 -11.74 7.36
C ILE A 174 -19.41 -11.13 7.10
N ILE A 175 -19.31 -10.06 6.29
CA ILE A 175 -18.06 -9.34 6.03
C ILE A 175 -17.56 -8.69 7.34
N SER A 176 -18.45 -8.07 8.10
CA SER A 176 -18.15 -7.48 9.41
C SER A 176 -17.72 -8.54 10.45
N LEU A 177 -18.27 -9.75 10.38
CA LEU A 177 -17.87 -10.90 11.18
C LEU A 177 -16.52 -11.48 10.76
N LEU A 178 -16.20 -11.50 9.45
CA LEU A 178 -14.88 -11.94 8.99
C LEU A 178 -13.76 -11.05 9.57
N HIS A 179 -14.06 -9.79 9.88
CA HIS A 179 -13.15 -8.89 10.60
C HIS A 179 -13.05 -9.18 12.11
N ASN A 180 -14.10 -9.71 12.74
CA ASN A 180 -14.15 -10.02 14.16
C ASN A 180 -14.27 -11.54 14.37
N LYS A 181 -13.17 -12.23 14.72
CA LYS A 181 -13.08 -13.70 14.93
C LYS A 181 -14.11 -14.30 15.93
N ALA A 182 -15.39 -14.27 15.60
CA ALA A 182 -16.49 -14.76 16.42
C ALA A 182 -17.38 -15.58 15.49
N PHE A 183 -17.13 -16.89 15.43
CA PHE A 183 -18.11 -17.83 14.90
C PHE A 183 -18.84 -18.40 16.09
N ASN A 184 -20.16 -18.17 16.21
CA ASN A 184 -21.13 -19.15 16.69
C ASN A 184 -22.57 -18.58 16.75
N TYR A 185 -23.52 -19.51 16.59
CA TYR A 185 -24.93 -19.49 17.04
C TYR A 185 -26.08 -19.20 16.06
N ASP A 186 -25.91 -19.36 14.73
CA ASP A 186 -27.08 -19.43 13.84
C ASP A 186 -26.85 -20.37 12.64
N LYS A 187 -27.88 -21.15 12.27
CA LYS A 187 -27.94 -22.10 11.14
C LYS A 187 -27.82 -21.42 9.77
N HIS A 188 -28.06 -20.11 9.70
CA HIS A 188 -27.93 -19.30 8.48
C HIS A 188 -26.51 -18.72 8.29
N PHE A 189 -25.59 -18.96 9.23
CA PHE A 189 -24.20 -18.54 9.12
C PHE A 189 -23.31 -19.65 8.57
N PRO A 190 -22.13 -19.31 8.01
CA PRO A 190 -21.14 -20.32 7.70
C PRO A 190 -20.83 -21.12 8.96
N ALA A 191 -21.12 -22.42 8.93
CA ALA A 191 -20.99 -23.30 10.09
C ALA A 191 -19.55 -23.42 10.60
N ASN A 192 -18.57 -23.02 9.78
CA ASN A 192 -17.16 -22.97 10.13
C ASN A 192 -16.39 -22.00 9.23
N ALA A 193 -15.15 -21.72 9.62
CA ALA A 193 -14.24 -20.85 8.87
C ALA A 193 -13.97 -21.31 7.42
N ASN A 194 -14.17 -22.58 7.07
CA ASN A 194 -13.98 -23.06 5.70
C ASN A 194 -15.17 -22.68 4.80
N GLN A 195 -16.41 -22.69 5.32
CA GLN A 195 -17.55 -22.14 4.60
C GLN A 195 -17.46 -20.62 4.47
N ALA A 196 -17.00 -19.91 5.52
CA ALA A 196 -16.82 -18.46 5.45
C ALA A 196 -15.76 -18.05 4.39
N LYS A 197 -14.70 -18.86 4.25
CA LYS A 197 -13.69 -18.71 3.18
C LYS A 197 -14.25 -18.91 1.77
N ARG A 198 -15.43 -19.52 1.59
CA ARG A 198 -16.07 -19.62 0.26
C ARG A 198 -16.54 -18.24 -0.23
N TYR A 199 -17.08 -17.41 0.65
CA TYR A 199 -17.46 -16.03 0.32
C TYR A 199 -16.24 -15.21 -0.16
N THR A 200 -15.11 -15.32 0.53
CA THR A 200 -13.87 -14.64 0.10
C THR A 200 -13.36 -15.16 -1.25
N ARG A 201 -13.54 -16.46 -1.55
CA ARG A 201 -13.18 -17.03 -2.86
C ARG A 201 -14.07 -16.50 -3.98
N SER A 202 -15.38 -16.52 -3.76
CA SER A 202 -16.37 -16.07 -4.73
C SER A 202 -16.29 -14.54 -5.01
N LEU A 203 -15.78 -13.75 -4.06
CA LEU A 203 -15.47 -12.32 -4.24
C LEU A 203 -14.08 -12.06 -4.88
N GLY A 204 -13.36 -13.11 -5.31
CA GLY A 204 -12.02 -12.99 -5.88
C GLY A 204 -10.97 -12.49 -4.88
N LEU A 205 -11.23 -12.60 -3.57
CA LEU A 205 -10.31 -12.24 -2.49
C LEU A 205 -9.41 -13.42 -2.07
N ASP A 206 -9.39 -14.50 -2.86
CA ASP A 206 -8.49 -15.64 -2.61
C ASP A 206 -7.02 -15.29 -2.87
N TYR A 207 -6.16 -16.18 -2.41
CA TYR A 207 -4.72 -16.16 -2.65
C TYR A 207 -4.25 -17.53 -3.13
N VAL A 208 -3.27 -17.51 -4.02
CA VAL A 208 -2.55 -18.69 -4.49
C VAL A 208 -1.52 -19.07 -3.43
N LYS A 209 -1.51 -20.35 -3.05
CA LYS A 209 -0.47 -20.91 -2.19
C LYS A 209 0.64 -21.45 -3.09
N ILE A 210 1.85 -20.91 -2.92
CA ILE A 210 3.04 -21.37 -3.63
C ILE A 210 3.99 -21.97 -2.59
N ASP A 211 4.32 -23.24 -2.78
CA ASP A 211 5.28 -23.90 -1.90
C ASP A 211 6.67 -23.30 -2.13
N ALA A 212 7.40 -23.10 -1.05
CA ALA A 212 8.74 -22.54 -1.06
C ALA A 212 9.73 -23.50 -0.39
N CYS A 213 10.97 -23.48 -0.85
CA CYS A 213 12.04 -24.16 -0.14
C CYS A 213 12.20 -23.55 1.26
N ILE A 214 12.35 -24.38 2.31
CA ILE A 214 12.56 -23.91 3.69
C ILE A 214 13.83 -23.06 3.82
N ASN A 215 14.80 -23.29 2.93
CA ASN A 215 16.03 -22.52 2.81
C ASN A 215 15.93 -21.40 1.77
N HIS A 216 14.74 -21.04 1.28
CA HIS A 216 14.52 -19.90 0.39
C HIS A 216 15.23 -20.00 -0.99
N CYS A 217 15.66 -21.19 -1.40
CA CYS A 217 16.42 -21.37 -2.64
C CYS A 217 15.60 -21.19 -3.94
N ILE A 218 14.33 -21.64 -3.89
CA ILE A 218 13.38 -21.66 -5.02
C ILE A 218 11.94 -21.57 -4.49
N LEU A 219 11.02 -21.23 -5.41
CA LEU A 219 9.60 -21.55 -5.32
C LEU A 219 9.31 -22.82 -6.13
N TYR A 220 8.49 -23.73 -5.62
CA TYR A 220 8.05 -24.93 -6.34
C TYR A 220 6.91 -24.55 -7.31
N ARG A 221 7.28 -23.85 -8.38
CA ARG A 221 6.42 -23.41 -9.47
C ARG A 221 7.15 -23.55 -10.80
N LYS A 222 6.42 -23.48 -11.92
CA LYS A 222 6.98 -23.60 -13.28
C LYS A 222 7.86 -24.86 -13.38
N GLU A 223 9.13 -24.72 -13.73
CA GLU A 223 10.08 -25.83 -13.88
C GLU A 223 10.27 -26.67 -12.60
N PHE A 224 9.99 -26.12 -11.41
CA PHE A 224 10.13 -26.84 -10.14
C PHE A 224 8.80 -27.32 -9.55
N ALA A 225 7.69 -27.22 -10.30
CA ALA A 225 6.35 -27.53 -9.78
C ALA A 225 6.20 -28.97 -9.28
N ASN A 226 6.87 -29.92 -9.94
CA ASN A 226 6.77 -31.36 -9.64
C ASN A 226 7.90 -31.87 -8.73
N GLU A 227 8.81 -31.00 -8.31
CA GLU A 227 9.93 -31.39 -7.45
C GLU A 227 9.46 -31.73 -6.03
N GLU A 228 9.93 -32.86 -5.50
CA GLU A 228 9.69 -33.26 -4.10
C GLU A 228 10.78 -32.76 -3.15
N LYS A 229 11.96 -32.41 -3.68
CA LYS A 229 13.11 -31.87 -2.95
C LYS A 229 13.66 -30.65 -3.68
N CYS A 230 14.27 -29.74 -2.94
CA CYS A 230 14.89 -28.58 -3.56
C CYS A 230 16.10 -29.02 -4.41
N PRO A 231 16.20 -28.70 -5.71
CA PRO A 231 17.32 -29.10 -6.54
C PRO A 231 18.65 -28.45 -6.13
N LYS A 232 18.60 -27.34 -5.37
CA LYS A 232 19.80 -26.62 -4.91
C LYS A 232 20.33 -27.11 -3.57
N CYS A 233 19.46 -27.24 -2.56
CA CYS A 233 19.88 -27.60 -1.19
C CYS A 233 19.42 -28.99 -0.74
N LEU A 234 18.72 -29.74 -1.61
CA LEU A 234 18.18 -31.08 -1.36
C LEU A 234 17.16 -31.17 -0.20
N ALA A 235 16.80 -30.03 0.41
CA ALA A 235 15.81 -29.99 1.48
C ALA A 235 14.45 -30.50 0.97
N PRO A 236 13.73 -31.30 1.78
CA PRO A 236 12.43 -31.82 1.40
C PRO A 236 11.40 -30.69 1.29
N ARG A 237 10.52 -30.79 0.30
CA ARG A 237 9.37 -29.88 0.13
C ARG A 237 8.35 -30.05 1.26
N TRP A 238 8.17 -31.28 1.72
CA TRP A 238 7.13 -31.69 2.68
C TRP A 238 7.70 -31.85 4.09
N LYS A 239 6.85 -31.68 5.11
CA LYS A 239 7.20 -31.99 6.50
C LYS A 239 7.21 -33.51 6.73
N GLU A 240 8.12 -33.99 7.57
CA GLU A 240 8.11 -35.39 8.03
C GLU A 240 6.87 -35.65 8.90
N LYS A 241 6.27 -36.83 8.76
CA LYS A 241 5.10 -37.23 9.56
C LYS A 241 5.52 -37.46 11.00
N VAL A 242 4.93 -36.75 11.94
CA VAL A 242 4.91 -37.18 13.35
C VAL A 242 3.71 -38.11 13.50
N VAL A 243 3.94 -39.41 13.51
CA VAL A 243 2.93 -40.36 13.99
C VAL A 243 2.92 -40.21 15.51
N HIS A 244 1.94 -39.48 16.05
CA HIS A 244 1.61 -39.62 17.46
C HIS A 244 0.86 -40.95 17.61
N GLY A 245 1.52 -41.95 18.19
CA GLY A 245 0.86 -43.16 18.67
C GLY A 245 0.05 -42.85 19.92
N GLY A 246 -1.13 -43.45 20.03
CA GLY A 246 -2.14 -43.26 21.08
C GLY A 246 -3.23 -42.31 20.58
N ASP A 247 -4.48 -42.73 20.42
CA ASP A 247 -5.24 -43.51 21.41
C ASP A 247 -5.87 -44.79 20.83
N GLU A 248 -5.64 -45.89 21.54
CA GLU A 248 -6.46 -47.11 21.45
C GLU A 248 -7.91 -46.73 21.81
N TYR A 249 -8.84 -47.00 20.89
CA TYR A 249 -10.25 -47.40 21.08
C TYR A 249 -11.08 -46.97 19.86
N SER A 250 -11.05 -47.79 18.80
CA SER A 250 -12.19 -47.94 17.89
C SER A 250 -12.06 -49.28 17.17
N ASP A 251 -12.83 -50.26 17.63
CA ASP A 251 -13.19 -51.43 16.83
C ASP A 251 -14.11 -50.95 15.71
N ASP A 252 -13.58 -50.76 14.51
CA ASP A 252 -14.37 -50.87 13.28
C ASP A 252 -13.42 -51.30 12.16
N GLU A 253 -13.63 -52.53 11.68
CA GLU A 253 -13.02 -53.08 10.49
C GLU A 253 -13.60 -52.38 9.25
N ASP A 254 -13.06 -51.21 8.91
CA ASP A 254 -13.22 -50.64 7.57
C ASP A 254 -11.85 -50.25 7.02
N VAL A 255 -11.61 -50.67 5.77
CA VAL A 255 -10.34 -50.54 5.04
C VAL A 255 -10.00 -49.05 4.87
N ASP A 256 -9.24 -48.52 5.83
CA ASP A 256 -8.88 -47.12 5.89
C ASP A 256 -7.77 -46.81 4.88
N VAL A 257 -8.17 -46.28 3.72
CA VAL A 257 -7.24 -45.58 2.83
C VAL A 257 -6.78 -44.33 3.57
N GLN A 258 -5.72 -44.46 4.36
CA GLN A 258 -5.03 -43.34 5.01
C GLN A 258 -4.65 -42.31 3.94
N LYS A 259 -5.50 -41.31 3.72
CA LYS A 259 -5.20 -40.14 2.88
C LYS A 259 -4.15 -39.30 3.59
N THR A 260 -2.90 -39.69 3.41
CA THR A 260 -1.75 -38.99 3.97
C THR A 260 -1.69 -37.58 3.40
N THR A 261 -2.02 -36.57 4.21
CA THR A 261 -2.03 -35.17 3.78
C THR A 261 -0.60 -34.65 3.74
N ARG A 262 -0.04 -34.47 2.54
CA ARG A 262 1.30 -33.87 2.34
C ARG A 262 1.24 -32.38 2.70
N VAL A 263 1.97 -31.96 3.73
CA VAL A 263 2.02 -30.56 4.20
C VAL A 263 3.36 -29.92 3.82
N PRO A 264 3.37 -28.83 3.03
CA PRO A 264 4.61 -28.14 2.66
C PRO A 264 5.34 -27.57 3.88
N GLN A 265 6.67 -27.49 3.82
CA GLN A 265 7.47 -26.88 4.88
C GLN A 265 7.28 -25.36 4.96
N LEU A 266 7.16 -24.69 3.81
CA LEU A 266 7.03 -23.24 3.71
C LEU A 266 6.06 -22.89 2.58
N ILE A 267 5.15 -21.93 2.82
CA ILE A 267 4.11 -21.53 1.86
C ILE A 267 4.12 -20.01 1.72
N LEU A 268 4.46 -19.53 0.53
CA LEU A 268 4.22 -18.16 0.10
C LEU A 268 2.73 -18.00 -0.23
N ARG A 269 2.11 -16.91 0.25
CA ARG A 269 0.77 -16.54 -0.20
C ARG A 269 0.92 -15.44 -1.24
N HIS A 270 0.51 -15.74 -2.45
CA HIS A 270 0.50 -14.82 -3.58
C HIS A 270 -0.92 -14.36 -3.84
N PHE A 271 -1.11 -13.07 -3.89
CA PHE A 271 -2.36 -12.39 -4.15
C PHE A 271 -2.23 -11.78 -5.55
N PRO A 272 -2.77 -12.44 -6.60
CA PRO A 272 -2.60 -12.00 -7.98
C PRO A 272 -2.93 -10.52 -8.17
N LEU A 273 -2.01 -9.78 -8.75
CA LEU A 273 -2.10 -8.35 -9.01
C LEU A 273 -3.13 -8.06 -10.10
N ILE A 274 -3.09 -8.79 -11.22
CA ILE A 274 -3.92 -8.48 -12.40
C ILE A 274 -5.42 -8.42 -12.06
N PRO A 275 -6.03 -9.42 -11.41
CA PRO A 275 -7.46 -9.36 -11.05
C PRO A 275 -7.80 -8.26 -10.03
N ARG A 276 -6.82 -7.81 -9.24
CA ARG A 276 -7.01 -6.71 -8.28
C ARG A 276 -7.04 -5.36 -8.99
N LEU A 277 -6.18 -5.18 -10.00
CA LEU A 277 -6.21 -4.00 -10.85
C LEU A 277 -7.47 -3.95 -11.71
N GLN A 278 -7.87 -5.07 -12.33
CA GLN A 278 -9.11 -5.14 -13.11
C GLN A 278 -10.34 -4.74 -12.28
N ARG A 279 -10.40 -5.17 -11.00
CA ARG A 279 -11.46 -4.76 -10.07
C ARG A 279 -11.55 -3.26 -9.84
N MET A 280 -10.45 -2.52 -9.93
CA MET A 280 -10.47 -1.07 -9.81
C MET A 280 -11.20 -0.39 -10.96
N PHE A 281 -11.36 -1.08 -12.11
CA PHE A 281 -12.09 -0.59 -13.28
C PHE A 281 -13.54 -1.07 -13.37
N ILE A 282 -13.98 -1.97 -12.49
CA ILE A 282 -15.35 -2.49 -12.45
C ILE A 282 -16.33 -1.45 -11.87
N SER A 283 -15.91 -0.67 -10.89
CA SER A 283 -16.73 0.44 -10.37
C SER A 283 -16.60 1.66 -11.26
N SER A 284 -17.69 2.15 -11.83
CA SER A 284 -17.68 3.38 -12.64
C SER A 284 -17.07 4.58 -11.89
N LYS A 285 -17.32 4.70 -10.58
CA LYS A 285 -16.75 5.77 -9.73
C LYS A 285 -15.24 5.60 -9.53
N LEU A 286 -14.78 4.40 -9.17
CA LEU A 286 -13.35 4.14 -8.96
C LEU A 286 -12.56 4.22 -10.26
N ALA A 287 -13.11 3.71 -11.36
CA ALA A 287 -12.48 3.75 -12.68
C ALA A 287 -12.31 5.19 -13.20
N ARG A 288 -13.25 6.09 -12.88
CA ARG A 288 -13.07 7.53 -13.09
C ARG A 288 -11.87 8.06 -12.31
N HIS A 289 -11.77 7.74 -11.01
CA HIS A 289 -10.63 8.15 -10.18
C HIS A 289 -9.29 7.56 -10.63
N MET A 290 -9.26 6.40 -11.28
CA MET A 290 -8.05 5.82 -11.87
C MET A 290 -7.48 6.65 -13.05
N ARG A 291 -8.21 7.67 -13.51
CA ARG A 291 -7.77 8.61 -14.56
C ARG A 291 -7.44 10.00 -14.00
N TRP A 292 -7.62 10.20 -12.68
CA TRP A 292 -7.52 11.50 -12.00
C TRP A 292 -6.23 12.24 -12.34
N HIS A 293 -5.10 11.53 -12.33
CA HIS A 293 -3.75 12.09 -12.55
C HIS A 293 -3.59 12.87 -13.88
N LYS A 294 -4.48 12.68 -14.85
CA LYS A 294 -4.39 13.24 -16.22
C LYS A 294 -5.63 14.03 -16.60
N VAL A 295 -6.79 13.71 -16.02
CA VAL A 295 -8.05 14.40 -16.32
C VAL A 295 -8.30 15.57 -15.38
N ASP A 296 -8.10 15.36 -14.08
CA ASP A 296 -8.50 16.32 -13.04
C ASP A 296 -7.30 16.96 -12.32
N ASN A 297 -6.08 16.42 -12.52
CA ASN A 297 -4.88 16.97 -11.90
C ASN A 297 -4.50 18.32 -12.56
N LYS A 298 -4.32 19.35 -11.75
CA LYS A 298 -3.94 20.69 -12.21
C LYS A 298 -2.43 20.85 -12.20
N ASP A 299 -1.86 21.27 -13.32
CA ASP A 299 -0.44 21.66 -13.40
C ASP A 299 -0.30 23.14 -13.03
N ASP A 300 -0.20 23.42 -11.73
CA ASP A 300 -0.07 24.77 -11.18
C ASP A 300 1.32 25.02 -10.54
N GLY A 301 2.30 24.17 -10.84
CA GLY A 301 3.66 24.25 -10.29
C GLY A 301 3.75 23.86 -8.81
N ILE A 302 2.74 23.20 -8.25
CA ILE A 302 2.75 22.70 -6.87
C ILE A 302 2.69 21.18 -6.87
N MET A 303 3.70 20.54 -6.27
CA MET A 303 3.73 19.09 -6.10
C MET A 303 2.84 18.67 -4.92
N ARG A 304 1.90 17.75 -5.19
CA ARG A 304 0.95 17.18 -4.21
C ARG A 304 0.84 15.67 -4.30
N HIS A 305 1.22 15.14 -5.46
CA HIS A 305 1.08 13.74 -5.79
C HIS A 305 2.33 13.25 -6.55
N PRO A 306 2.68 11.96 -6.49
CA PRO A 306 3.69 11.37 -7.38
C PRO A 306 3.54 11.74 -8.86
N ALA A 307 2.32 12.00 -9.32
CA ALA A 307 2.02 12.44 -10.69
C ALA A 307 2.66 13.79 -11.06
N ASP A 308 2.92 14.65 -10.08
CA ASP A 308 3.53 15.97 -10.28
C ASP A 308 5.07 15.89 -10.32
N SER A 309 5.63 14.74 -9.93
CA SER A 309 7.08 14.57 -9.79
C SER A 309 7.82 14.44 -11.12
N GLU A 310 9.07 14.88 -11.13
CA GLU A 310 9.95 14.71 -12.30
C GLU A 310 10.15 13.24 -12.67
N ALA A 311 10.16 12.33 -11.68
CA ALA A 311 10.30 10.90 -11.94
C ALA A 311 9.12 10.33 -12.74
N TRP A 312 7.90 10.83 -12.52
CA TRP A 312 6.72 10.48 -13.31
C TRP A 312 6.80 11.06 -14.72
N LYS A 313 7.09 12.36 -14.83
CA LYS A 313 7.21 13.08 -16.11
C LYS A 313 8.30 12.50 -17.00
N SER A 314 9.42 12.10 -16.42
CA SER A 314 10.52 11.43 -17.11
C SER A 314 10.10 10.08 -17.70
N LEU A 315 9.36 9.25 -16.95
CA LEU A 315 8.82 8.00 -17.49
C LEU A 315 7.89 8.27 -18.69
N ASP A 316 6.99 9.24 -18.55
CA ASP A 316 6.02 9.57 -19.60
C ASP A 316 6.70 10.09 -20.88
N THR A 317 7.82 10.81 -20.72
CA THR A 317 8.67 11.27 -21.82
C THR A 317 9.39 10.12 -22.53
N ILE A 318 9.90 9.15 -21.77
CA ILE A 318 10.63 7.99 -22.33
C ILE A 318 9.65 6.99 -22.98
N PHE A 319 8.45 6.83 -22.42
CA PHE A 319 7.45 5.86 -22.87
C PHE A 319 6.09 6.53 -23.17
N PRO A 320 6.01 7.37 -24.22
CA PRO A 320 4.80 8.12 -24.55
C PRO A 320 3.62 7.21 -24.88
N ASP A 321 3.87 6.04 -25.49
CA ASP A 321 2.82 5.05 -25.80
C ASP A 321 2.16 4.48 -24.54
N PHE A 322 2.92 4.33 -23.45
CA PHE A 322 2.37 3.94 -22.15
C PHE A 322 1.59 5.10 -21.53
N ALA A 323 2.14 6.32 -21.54
CA ALA A 323 1.52 7.50 -20.93
C ALA A 323 0.26 7.99 -21.67
N LYS A 324 0.08 7.60 -22.93
CA LYS A 324 -1.06 8.00 -23.77
C LYS A 324 -2.40 7.63 -23.14
N ASP A 325 -2.55 6.39 -22.68
CA ASP A 325 -3.79 5.94 -22.02
C ASP A 325 -3.74 6.23 -20.52
N ALA A 326 -4.67 7.09 -20.05
CA ALA A 326 -4.76 7.47 -18.64
C ALA A 326 -5.10 6.30 -17.70
N ARG A 327 -5.64 5.20 -18.25
CA ARG A 327 -6.01 4.01 -17.50
C ARG A 327 -4.81 3.10 -17.20
N ASN A 328 -3.66 3.33 -17.82
CA ASN A 328 -2.46 2.57 -17.50
C ASN A 328 -1.98 2.89 -16.08
N VAL A 329 -1.68 1.83 -15.32
CA VAL A 329 -1.52 1.91 -13.87
C VAL A 329 -0.06 2.15 -13.47
N ARG A 330 0.19 3.08 -12.56
CA ARG A 330 1.50 3.31 -11.96
C ARG A 330 1.48 2.92 -10.48
N LEU A 331 2.44 2.07 -10.11
CA LEU A 331 2.49 1.42 -8.80
C LEU A 331 3.70 1.87 -8.00
N GLY A 332 3.53 2.05 -6.70
CA GLY A 332 4.63 2.08 -5.72
C GLY A 332 4.63 0.78 -4.91
N LEU A 333 5.82 0.26 -4.57
CA LEU A 333 5.96 -0.96 -3.76
C LEU A 333 6.54 -0.65 -2.38
N SER A 334 6.02 -1.27 -1.33
CA SER A 334 6.66 -1.26 -0.01
C SER A 334 6.71 -2.66 0.59
N SER A 335 7.77 -2.95 1.33
CA SER A 335 7.90 -4.21 2.07
C SER A 335 8.75 -4.02 3.33
N ASP A 336 8.26 -4.56 4.43
CA ASP A 336 8.98 -4.59 5.71
C ASP A 336 8.61 -5.85 6.50
N GLY A 337 9.46 -6.23 7.45
CA GLY A 337 9.24 -7.37 8.33
C GLY A 337 8.41 -6.99 9.56
N PHE A 338 7.24 -7.61 9.73
CA PHE A 338 6.43 -7.46 10.94
C PHE A 338 6.36 -8.76 11.75
N ASN A 339 6.22 -8.62 13.08
CA ASN A 339 5.99 -9.74 13.98
C ASN A 339 4.50 -9.79 14.36
N PRO A 340 3.73 -10.81 13.91
CA PRO A 340 2.30 -10.93 14.18
C PRO A 340 1.98 -11.21 15.66
N GLY A 341 2.94 -11.73 16.43
CA GLY A 341 2.70 -12.15 17.81
C GLY A 341 2.77 -11.01 18.84
N ALA A 342 3.18 -9.80 18.45
CA ALA A 342 3.44 -8.62 19.31
C ALA A 342 4.37 -8.85 20.53
N ASN A 343 4.79 -10.08 20.80
CA ASN A 343 5.82 -10.41 21.76
C ASN A 343 7.14 -9.82 21.24
N MET A 344 7.87 -9.06 22.07
CA MET A 344 9.18 -8.43 21.77
C MET A 344 10.31 -9.42 21.37
N SER A 345 9.97 -10.64 20.99
CA SER A 345 10.83 -11.67 20.44
C SER A 345 11.11 -11.40 18.95
N SER A 346 12.38 -11.27 18.58
CA SER A 346 12.84 -11.18 17.18
C SER A 346 12.78 -12.51 16.40
N ARG A 347 12.16 -13.56 16.96
CA ARG A 347 12.19 -14.92 16.40
C ARG A 347 11.22 -15.13 15.24
N TYR A 348 10.31 -14.20 14.99
CA TYR A 348 9.28 -14.36 13.95
C TYR A 348 9.07 -13.06 13.18
N SER A 349 9.30 -13.11 11.86
CA SER A 349 9.13 -11.97 10.96
C SER A 349 8.45 -12.43 9.67
N ILE A 350 7.25 -11.90 9.41
CA ILE A 350 6.50 -12.05 8.15
C ILE A 350 6.73 -10.79 7.32
N TRP A 351 6.85 -10.92 6.01
CA TRP A 351 7.09 -9.79 5.10
C TRP A 351 5.94 -9.65 4.10
N PRO A 352 5.01 -8.69 4.29
CA PRO A 352 4.07 -8.30 3.26
C PRO A 352 4.80 -7.52 2.15
N VAL A 353 4.33 -7.70 0.93
CA VAL A 353 4.67 -6.85 -0.22
C VAL A 353 3.38 -6.14 -0.63
N MET A 354 3.34 -4.85 -0.36
CA MET A 354 2.18 -3.98 -0.63
C MET A 354 2.46 -3.13 -1.87
N LEU A 355 1.42 -2.90 -2.65
CA LEU A 355 1.42 -2.04 -3.83
C LEU A 355 0.40 -0.92 -3.66
N VAL A 356 0.75 0.28 -4.12
CA VAL A 356 -0.11 1.47 -4.09
C VAL A 356 -0.35 1.94 -5.52
N PRO A 357 -1.60 2.00 -6.00
CA PRO A 357 -1.92 2.58 -7.31
C PRO A 357 -1.94 4.11 -7.25
N TYR A 358 -0.89 4.74 -7.78
CA TYR A 358 -0.75 6.20 -7.87
C TYR A 358 -1.61 6.82 -8.97
N ASN A 359 -2.52 6.07 -9.57
CA ASN A 359 -3.54 6.63 -10.46
C ASN A 359 -4.63 7.36 -9.68
N LEU A 360 -4.90 6.88 -8.46
CA LEU A 360 -5.92 7.44 -7.58
C LEU A 360 -5.49 8.80 -7.02
N PRO A 361 -6.47 9.67 -6.69
CA PRO A 361 -6.18 10.97 -6.11
C PRO A 361 -5.52 10.89 -4.71
N PRO A 362 -4.87 11.97 -4.24
CA PRO A 362 -4.16 12.01 -2.96
C PRO A 362 -4.98 11.57 -1.74
N TRP A 363 -6.28 11.87 -1.73
CA TRP A 363 -7.19 11.49 -0.64
C TRP A 363 -7.67 10.03 -0.70
N MET A 364 -7.26 9.26 -1.71
CA MET A 364 -7.64 7.86 -1.88
C MET A 364 -6.46 6.90 -1.96
N CYS A 365 -5.37 7.26 -2.65
CA CYS A 365 -4.33 6.30 -3.04
C CYS A 365 -3.70 5.54 -1.86
N MET A 366 -3.51 6.20 -0.71
CA MET A 366 -2.91 5.60 0.49
C MET A 366 -3.93 5.07 1.52
N LYS A 367 -5.24 5.07 1.20
CA LYS A 367 -6.25 4.42 2.07
C LYS A 367 -6.07 2.90 2.02
N SER A 368 -6.28 2.24 3.16
CA SER A 368 -6.12 0.78 3.32
C SER A 368 -6.85 -0.01 2.23
N ASP A 369 -8.03 0.46 1.85
CA ASP A 369 -8.94 -0.21 0.93
C ASP A 369 -8.43 -0.19 -0.52
N ASN A 370 -7.52 0.75 -0.83
CA ASN A 370 -6.89 0.90 -2.14
C ASN A 370 -5.47 0.34 -2.19
N MET A 371 -4.90 -0.04 -1.05
CA MET A 371 -3.60 -0.71 -0.99
C MET A 371 -3.74 -2.19 -1.35
N ILE A 372 -2.89 -2.66 -2.26
CA ILE A 372 -2.92 -4.03 -2.76
C ILE A 372 -1.84 -4.85 -2.05
N LEU A 373 -2.26 -5.79 -1.20
CA LEU A 373 -1.37 -6.86 -0.75
C LEU A 373 -1.13 -7.81 -1.94
N SER A 374 0.13 -7.94 -2.38
CA SER A 374 0.51 -8.83 -3.48
C SER A 374 1.17 -10.11 -2.99
N LEU A 375 2.00 -10.05 -1.94
CA LEU A 375 2.68 -11.22 -1.40
C LEU A 375 2.68 -11.17 0.12
N LEU A 376 2.54 -12.33 0.76
CA LEU A 376 2.80 -12.51 2.18
C LEU A 376 3.86 -13.58 2.36
N ILE A 377 5.11 -13.13 2.54
CA ILE A 377 6.28 -13.99 2.69
C ILE A 377 6.31 -14.54 4.12
N PRO A 378 6.33 -15.87 4.30
CA PRO A 378 6.23 -16.50 5.61
C PRO A 378 7.48 -16.30 6.47
N GLY A 379 7.26 -16.21 7.80
CA GLY A 379 8.31 -16.34 8.80
C GLY A 379 8.74 -17.80 9.03
N PRO A 380 9.61 -18.09 10.01
CA PRO A 380 10.01 -17.22 11.12
C PRO A 380 11.16 -16.24 10.81
N LYS A 381 12.00 -16.55 9.82
CA LYS A 381 13.21 -15.77 9.54
C LYS A 381 12.98 -14.81 8.37
N SER A 382 13.45 -13.56 8.50
CA SER A 382 13.47 -12.59 7.39
C SER A 382 14.06 -13.21 6.11
N PRO A 383 13.54 -12.85 4.92
CA PRO A 383 14.05 -13.33 3.66
C PRO A 383 15.43 -12.74 3.32
N GLY A 384 15.80 -11.56 3.84
CA GLY A 384 17.06 -10.92 3.51
C GLY A 384 17.23 -10.73 1.99
N ASN A 385 18.38 -11.10 1.45
CA ASN A 385 18.63 -11.03 0.00
C ASN A 385 17.75 -12.01 -0.80
N ASP A 386 17.30 -13.11 -0.18
CA ASP A 386 16.47 -14.14 -0.84
C ASP A 386 15.04 -13.66 -1.10
N ILE A 387 14.70 -12.41 -0.73
CA ILE A 387 13.41 -11.79 -1.05
C ILE A 387 13.08 -11.85 -2.55
N ASP A 388 14.10 -11.83 -3.41
CA ASP A 388 13.93 -11.91 -4.87
C ASP A 388 13.29 -13.22 -5.32
N VAL A 389 13.57 -14.33 -4.62
CA VAL A 389 12.92 -15.61 -4.90
C VAL A 389 11.41 -15.51 -4.70
N PHE A 390 10.98 -14.80 -3.66
CA PHE A 390 9.56 -14.62 -3.35
C PHE A 390 8.88 -13.57 -4.23
N LEU A 391 9.63 -12.60 -4.76
CA LEU A 391 9.10 -11.57 -5.66
C LEU A 391 8.80 -12.09 -7.08
N GLN A 392 9.30 -13.28 -7.45
CA GLN A 392 9.15 -13.84 -8.80
C GLN A 392 7.70 -13.83 -9.33
N PRO A 393 6.65 -14.23 -8.58
CA PRO A 393 5.28 -14.23 -9.11
C PRO A 393 4.80 -12.81 -9.46
N LEU A 394 5.12 -11.82 -8.61
CA LEU A 394 4.78 -10.43 -8.87
C LEU A 394 5.54 -9.86 -10.08
N ILE A 395 6.83 -10.19 -10.22
CA ILE A 395 7.64 -9.74 -11.35
C ILE A 395 7.13 -10.33 -12.67
N ASP A 396 6.65 -11.58 -12.68
CA ASP A 396 6.02 -12.17 -13.86
C ASP A 396 4.76 -11.40 -14.27
N GLU A 397 3.86 -11.10 -13.33
CA GLU A 397 2.64 -10.31 -13.60
C GLU A 397 2.98 -8.88 -14.08
N LEU A 398 4.00 -8.24 -13.49
CA LEU A 398 4.44 -6.91 -13.92
C LEU A 398 5.07 -6.91 -15.32
N LYS A 399 5.72 -8.00 -15.73
CA LYS A 399 6.21 -8.16 -17.12
C LYS A 399 5.05 -8.32 -18.08
N GLU A 400 4.08 -9.18 -17.77
CA GLU A 400 2.88 -9.37 -18.59
C GLU A 400 2.11 -8.05 -18.76
N LEU A 401 1.86 -7.33 -17.65
CA LEU A 401 1.21 -6.03 -17.68
C LEU A 401 2.00 -4.99 -18.49
N TRP A 402 3.32 -5.05 -18.50
CA TRP A 402 4.12 -4.10 -19.27
C TRP A 402 4.20 -4.44 -20.76
N GLU A 403 4.48 -5.69 -21.10
CA GLU A 403 4.82 -6.14 -22.46
C GLU A 403 3.58 -6.33 -23.31
N SER A 404 2.64 -7.16 -22.86
CA SER A 404 1.41 -7.48 -23.60
C SER A 404 0.22 -6.64 -23.14
N GLY A 405 0.18 -6.25 -21.87
CA GLY A 405 -1.02 -5.72 -21.22
C GLY A 405 -2.10 -6.79 -21.05
N VAL A 406 -3.17 -6.44 -20.35
CA VAL A 406 -4.31 -7.33 -20.10
C VAL A 406 -5.62 -6.65 -20.48
N LYS A 407 -6.44 -7.33 -21.28
CA LYS A 407 -7.79 -6.85 -21.63
C LYS A 407 -8.61 -6.63 -20.35
N THR A 408 -9.11 -5.41 -20.19
CA THR A 408 -9.82 -4.96 -18.99
C THR A 408 -11.03 -4.13 -19.40
N PHE A 409 -12.18 -4.41 -18.79
CA PHE A 409 -13.38 -3.61 -18.99
C PHE A 409 -13.36 -2.41 -18.03
N ASP A 410 -13.59 -1.21 -18.56
CA ASP A 410 -13.73 0.01 -17.77
C ASP A 410 -15.20 0.41 -17.71
N ALA A 411 -15.82 0.29 -16.53
CA ALA A 411 -17.20 0.62 -16.29
C ALA A 411 -17.51 2.13 -16.36
N HIS A 412 -16.52 3.00 -16.31
CA HIS A 412 -16.70 4.44 -16.50
C HIS A 412 -16.91 4.78 -17.98
N SER A 413 -16.00 4.33 -18.85
CA SER A 413 -16.11 4.55 -20.30
C SER A 413 -17.00 3.54 -21.02
N LYS A 414 -17.33 2.41 -20.37
CA LYS A 414 -18.02 1.24 -20.93
C LYS A 414 -17.28 0.62 -22.12
N GLU A 415 -15.95 0.69 -22.08
CA GLU A 415 -15.08 0.18 -23.14
C GLU A 415 -14.09 -0.83 -22.57
N THR A 416 -13.74 -1.82 -23.39
CA THR A 416 -12.60 -2.69 -23.11
C THR A 416 -11.33 -2.03 -23.61
N PHE A 417 -10.30 -1.99 -22.77
CA PHE A 417 -8.98 -1.48 -23.12
C PHE A 417 -7.90 -2.49 -22.74
N ASN A 418 -6.69 -2.29 -23.26
CA ASN A 418 -5.56 -3.10 -22.89
C ASN A 418 -4.80 -2.44 -21.74
N MET A 419 -5.07 -2.87 -20.51
CA MET A 419 -4.48 -2.31 -19.31
C MET A 419 -3.02 -2.69 -19.20
N ARG A 420 -2.14 -1.69 -19.11
CA ARG A 420 -0.73 -1.88 -18.78
C ARG A 420 -0.41 -1.33 -17.39
N ALA A 421 0.67 -1.81 -16.79
CA ALA A 421 1.14 -1.29 -15.50
C ALA A 421 2.66 -1.14 -15.44
N VAL A 422 3.12 -0.21 -14.61
CA VAL A 422 4.52 0.07 -14.33
C VAL A 422 4.75 0.18 -12.81
N LEU A 423 5.84 -0.38 -12.32
CA LEU A 423 6.32 -0.13 -10.96
C LEU A 423 7.32 1.02 -10.98
N LEU A 424 6.98 2.16 -10.36
CA LEU A 424 7.81 3.36 -10.37
C LEU A 424 8.99 3.28 -9.41
N TRP A 425 8.79 2.77 -8.21
CA TRP A 425 9.83 2.66 -7.19
C TRP A 425 9.40 1.80 -6.02
N THR A 426 10.36 1.49 -5.15
CA THR A 426 10.09 0.91 -3.84
C THR A 426 10.25 1.96 -2.72
N ILE A 427 9.50 1.90 -1.62
CA ILE A 427 9.64 2.78 -0.43
C ILE A 427 9.86 1.90 0.79
N ASN A 428 11.03 2.02 1.43
CA ASN A 428 11.42 1.08 2.49
C ASN A 428 12.34 1.70 3.54
N ASP A 429 12.39 1.08 4.71
CA ASP A 429 13.41 1.38 5.71
C ASP A 429 14.82 0.98 5.21
N PHE A 430 15.87 1.38 5.95
CA PHE A 430 17.25 1.22 5.49
C PHE A 430 17.70 -0.25 5.32
N PRO A 431 17.30 -1.18 6.21
CA PRO A 431 17.48 -2.63 6.00
C PRO A 431 16.74 -3.20 4.78
N ALA A 432 15.44 -2.94 4.62
CA ALA A 432 14.64 -3.46 3.52
C ALA A 432 15.08 -2.85 2.18
N TYR A 433 15.45 -1.57 2.16
CA TYR A 433 16.11 -0.91 1.03
C TYR A 433 17.31 -1.74 0.54
N ALA A 434 18.17 -2.20 1.44
CA ALA A 434 19.35 -2.98 1.06
C ALA A 434 19.03 -4.37 0.51
N ASN A 435 17.89 -4.95 0.91
CA ASN A 435 17.44 -6.24 0.40
C ASN A 435 16.83 -6.11 -0.99
N LEU A 436 16.13 -5.01 -1.28
CA LEU A 436 15.44 -4.78 -2.56
C LEU A 436 16.36 -4.14 -3.62
N SER A 437 17.10 -3.10 -3.24
CA SER A 437 18.05 -2.43 -4.15
C SER A 437 19.31 -3.25 -4.39
N SER A 438 19.64 -4.15 -3.48
CA SER A 438 20.91 -4.92 -3.45
C SER A 438 22.15 -4.12 -3.06
N TRP A 439 22.06 -2.80 -2.92
CA TRP A 439 23.17 -2.01 -2.37
C TRP A 439 23.25 -2.20 -0.86
N SER A 440 24.45 -2.51 -0.35
CA SER A 440 24.63 -2.72 1.08
C SER A 440 24.67 -1.42 1.86
N THR A 441 23.62 -1.16 2.63
CA THR A 441 23.48 -0.03 3.57
C THR A 441 24.30 -0.18 4.87
N LYS A 442 25.39 -0.96 4.84
CA LYS A 442 26.26 -1.21 6.01
C LYS A 442 27.73 -1.00 5.66
N GLY A 443 28.50 -0.44 6.60
CA GLY A 443 29.95 -0.27 6.46
C GLY A 443 30.33 1.07 5.82
N ALA A 444 31.54 1.15 5.27
CA ALA A 444 32.11 2.38 4.74
C ALA A 444 31.30 3.02 3.58
N LEU A 445 30.65 2.20 2.76
CA LEU A 445 29.91 2.65 1.57
C LEU A 445 28.39 2.54 1.73
N ALA A 446 27.87 2.84 2.92
CA ALA A 446 26.45 2.62 3.23
C ALA A 446 25.49 3.61 2.54
N CYS A 447 25.97 4.76 2.07
CA CYS A 447 25.11 5.77 1.45
C CYS A 447 24.60 5.27 0.09
N PRO A 448 23.28 5.08 -0.08
CA PRO A 448 22.72 4.55 -1.32
C PRO A 448 22.60 5.59 -2.44
N ASN A 449 22.90 6.86 -2.16
CA ASN A 449 22.96 7.91 -3.18
C ASN A 449 24.41 8.16 -3.61
N CYS A 450 25.34 8.14 -2.67
CA CYS A 450 26.76 8.43 -2.86
C CYS A 450 27.55 7.23 -3.41
N HIS A 451 27.08 6.00 -3.17
CA HIS A 451 27.69 4.76 -3.65
C HIS A 451 29.21 4.66 -3.38
N LEU A 452 30.02 4.50 -4.43
CA LEU A 452 31.48 4.40 -4.34
C LEU A 452 32.13 5.71 -3.87
N ASP A 453 31.47 6.84 -4.08
CA ASP A 453 31.93 8.16 -3.64
C ASP A 453 31.55 8.47 -2.19
N THR A 454 31.02 7.48 -1.45
CA THR A 454 30.74 7.62 -0.03
C THR A 454 32.02 7.88 0.75
N GLN A 455 32.14 9.07 1.33
CA GLN A 455 33.24 9.42 2.20
C GLN A 455 32.90 9.10 3.64
N SER A 456 33.55 8.05 4.16
CA SER A 456 33.33 7.56 5.52
C SER A 456 34.61 7.61 6.35
N HIS A 457 34.43 7.77 7.65
CA HIS A 457 35.51 7.76 8.63
C HIS A 457 35.15 6.79 9.75
N TYR A 458 36.07 5.86 10.05
CA TYR A 458 35.86 4.91 11.14
C TYR A 458 36.24 5.54 12.48
N LEU A 459 35.25 5.67 13.36
CA LEU A 459 35.42 6.14 14.72
C LEU A 459 36.11 5.05 15.56
N LYS A 460 37.30 5.36 16.06
CA LYS A 460 38.18 4.42 16.76
C LYS A 460 37.57 3.94 18.08
N HIS A 461 36.94 4.85 18.82
CA HIS A 461 36.36 4.58 20.14
C HIS A 461 34.87 4.19 20.03
N GLY A 462 34.13 4.81 19.10
CA GLY A 462 32.73 4.48 18.82
C GLY A 462 32.53 3.17 18.05
N HIS A 463 33.59 2.65 17.42
CA HIS A 463 33.60 1.44 16.59
C HIS A 463 32.58 1.44 15.45
N LYS A 464 32.34 2.60 14.85
CA LYS A 464 31.31 2.83 13.81
C LYS A 464 31.86 3.71 12.70
N TYR A 465 31.29 3.57 11.51
CA TYR A 465 31.51 4.54 10.44
C TYR A 465 30.63 5.77 10.67
N CYS A 466 31.22 6.96 10.50
CA CYS A 466 30.52 8.22 10.34
C CYS A 466 30.74 8.75 8.92
N TYR A 467 29.78 9.53 8.42
CA TYR A 467 29.77 10.06 7.05
C TYR A 467 29.85 11.58 7.15
N MET A 468 31.06 12.12 6.95
CA MET A 468 31.41 13.48 7.37
C MET A 468 31.40 14.51 6.23
N GLU A 469 31.37 14.08 4.97
CA GLU A 469 31.44 14.98 3.82
C GLU A 469 30.07 15.44 3.31
N ASN A 470 29.11 15.66 4.21
CA ASN A 470 27.76 16.13 3.89
C ASN A 470 27.71 17.61 3.45
N LEU A 471 28.81 18.36 3.59
CA LEU A 471 28.85 19.76 3.19
C LEU A 471 29.09 19.92 1.69
N ARG A 472 29.45 18.85 0.97
CA ARG A 472 29.64 18.89 -0.50
C ARG A 472 28.36 19.16 -1.29
N TRP A 473 27.20 19.05 -0.64
CA TRP A 473 25.89 19.41 -1.20
C TRP A 473 25.52 20.89 -0.99
N LEU A 474 26.30 21.65 -0.24
CA LEU A 474 26.13 23.10 -0.11
C LEU A 474 26.75 23.84 -1.31
N PRO A 475 26.41 25.12 -1.57
CA PRO A 475 27.08 25.94 -2.59
C PRO A 475 28.61 25.97 -2.43
N GLU A 476 29.35 26.16 -3.52
CA GLU A 476 30.84 26.11 -3.52
C GLU A 476 31.50 27.16 -2.62
N ASP A 477 30.89 28.34 -2.52
CA ASP A 477 31.32 29.47 -1.70
C ASP A 477 30.77 29.41 -0.27
N HIS A 478 30.01 28.37 0.08
CA HIS A 478 29.35 28.31 1.38
C HIS A 478 30.36 28.24 2.54
N LYS A 479 30.25 29.16 3.51
CA LYS A 479 31.17 29.32 4.65
C LYS A 479 31.48 28.04 5.42
N TRP A 480 30.52 27.12 5.53
CA TRP A 480 30.73 25.85 6.24
C TRP A 480 31.70 24.91 5.52
N ARG A 481 31.78 24.95 4.18
CA ARG A 481 32.75 24.16 3.41
C ARG A 481 34.20 24.55 3.73
N LEU A 482 34.40 25.80 4.18
CA LEU A 482 35.70 26.34 4.59
C LEU A 482 36.03 26.12 6.08
N ASN A 483 35.06 25.68 6.89
CA ASN A 483 35.22 25.58 8.35
C ASN A 483 35.95 24.30 8.79
N LYS A 484 37.28 24.35 8.70
CA LYS A 484 38.18 23.26 9.15
C LYS A 484 38.01 22.94 10.64
N ARG A 485 37.75 23.94 11.49
CA ARG A 485 37.77 23.78 12.95
C ARG A 485 36.59 22.94 13.44
N SER A 486 35.40 23.15 12.86
CA SER A 486 34.19 22.43 13.24
C SER A 486 33.98 21.12 12.50
N PHE A 487 34.66 20.86 11.37
CA PHE A 487 34.35 19.72 10.48
C PHE A 487 35.58 18.90 10.07
N GLY A 488 36.47 18.59 11.01
CA GLY A 488 37.50 17.56 10.81
C GLY A 488 38.76 18.02 10.08
N GLY A 489 39.09 19.31 10.15
CA GLY A 489 40.39 19.86 9.72
C GLY A 489 40.58 20.04 8.21
N LYS A 490 39.61 19.61 7.39
CA LYS A 490 39.68 19.68 5.92
C LYS A 490 38.66 20.68 5.36
N VAL A 491 39.01 21.28 4.23
CA VAL A 491 38.09 22.11 3.43
C VAL A 491 37.42 21.19 2.42
N GLN A 492 36.10 21.27 2.30
CA GLN A 492 35.32 20.45 1.38
C GLN A 492 35.10 21.19 0.06
N ARG A 493 35.98 20.96 -0.92
CA ARG A 493 35.88 21.57 -2.27
C ARG A 493 35.24 20.67 -3.32
N SER A 494 35.13 19.37 -3.06
CA SER A 494 34.60 18.41 -4.03
C SER A 494 33.13 18.69 -4.32
N PRO A 495 32.66 18.60 -5.58
CA PRO A 495 31.24 18.70 -5.93
C PRO A 495 30.44 17.56 -5.29
N PRO A 496 29.09 17.61 -5.23
CA PRO A 496 28.29 16.45 -4.83
C PRO A 496 28.58 15.21 -5.71
N PRO A 497 28.41 13.98 -5.20
CA PRO A 497 28.54 12.77 -6.02
C PRO A 497 27.52 12.76 -7.16
N ASP A 498 27.90 12.16 -8.29
CA ASP A 498 26.97 11.91 -9.37
C ASP A 498 25.94 10.83 -8.97
N HIS A 499 24.70 11.01 -9.41
CA HIS A 499 23.65 10.04 -9.18
C HIS A 499 23.80 8.85 -10.15
N LEU A 500 23.92 7.63 -9.62
CA LEU A 500 23.93 6.43 -10.46
C LEU A 500 22.59 6.23 -11.17
N THR A 501 22.61 6.26 -12.49
CA THR A 501 21.47 5.88 -13.33
C THR A 501 21.26 4.37 -13.30
N GLY A 502 20.12 3.90 -13.79
CA GLY A 502 19.86 2.45 -13.85
C GLY A 502 20.75 1.76 -14.89
N HIS A 503 21.21 2.50 -15.91
CA HIS A 503 22.20 2.01 -16.87
C HIS A 503 23.56 1.85 -16.23
N ASP A 504 24.03 2.82 -15.44
CA ASP A 504 25.32 2.72 -14.74
C ASP A 504 25.35 1.53 -13.76
N VAL A 505 24.24 1.26 -13.08
CA VAL A 505 24.13 0.08 -12.19
C VAL A 505 24.22 -1.21 -13.00
N MET A 506 23.56 -1.28 -14.16
CA MET A 506 23.64 -2.45 -15.03
C MET A 506 25.06 -2.64 -15.58
N GLU A 507 25.74 -1.56 -15.95
CA GLU A 507 27.13 -1.60 -16.41
C GLU A 507 28.06 -2.12 -15.30
N GLN A 508 27.94 -1.61 -14.08
CA GLN A 508 28.72 -2.09 -12.92
C GLN A 508 28.50 -3.57 -12.60
N LEU A 509 27.31 -4.10 -12.91
CA LEU A 509 26.95 -5.50 -12.66
C LEU A 509 27.18 -6.40 -13.87
N THR A 510 27.51 -5.84 -15.03
CA THR A 510 27.72 -6.61 -16.26
C THR A 510 28.97 -7.49 -16.12
N GLY A 511 28.86 -8.75 -16.55
CA GLY A 511 29.95 -9.73 -16.48
C GLY A 511 30.09 -10.45 -15.14
N TYR A 512 29.34 -10.05 -14.10
CA TYR A 512 29.31 -10.77 -12.83
C TYR A 512 28.15 -11.77 -12.76
N SER A 513 28.42 -12.97 -12.26
CA SER A 513 27.36 -13.94 -11.97
C SER A 513 26.52 -13.47 -10.79
N ASN A 514 25.20 -13.71 -10.88
CA ASN A 514 24.32 -13.44 -9.74
C ASN A 514 24.61 -14.44 -8.61
N VAL A 515 24.23 -14.08 -7.39
CA VAL A 515 24.35 -14.97 -6.23
C VAL A 515 23.41 -16.16 -6.35
N GLU A 516 23.84 -17.30 -5.82
CA GLU A 516 22.92 -18.39 -5.55
C GLU A 516 22.07 -18.07 -4.32
N PHE A 517 20.75 -18.02 -4.53
CA PHE A 517 19.79 -17.80 -3.45
C PHE A 517 19.66 -19.04 -2.57
N GLY A 518 19.55 -18.81 -1.27
CA GLY A 518 19.45 -19.87 -0.29
C GLY A 518 20.06 -19.51 1.06
N LYS A 519 19.41 -19.94 2.13
CA LYS A 519 19.94 -19.93 3.49
C LYS A 519 20.90 -21.11 3.64
N GLU A 520 22.09 -20.82 4.15
CA GLU A 520 23.07 -21.86 4.45
C GLU A 520 22.57 -22.83 5.53
N VAL A 521 22.83 -24.12 5.31
CA VAL A 521 22.38 -25.20 6.20
C VAL A 521 23.32 -25.39 7.40
N ASN A 522 24.59 -24.93 7.34
CA ASN A 522 25.62 -25.25 8.36
C ASN A 522 26.48 -24.08 8.91
N GLY A 523 26.06 -22.82 8.75
CA GLY A 523 26.58 -21.69 9.54
C GLY A 523 27.50 -20.68 8.84
N LYS A 524 27.24 -19.40 9.17
CA LYS A 524 27.92 -18.13 8.86
C LYS A 524 28.68 -18.05 7.52
N ARG A 525 28.00 -17.47 6.52
CA ARG A 525 28.59 -16.79 5.35
C ARG A 525 29.96 -16.21 5.67
N LYS A 526 30.98 -16.69 4.96
CA LYS A 526 32.31 -16.07 5.01
C LYS A 526 32.15 -14.62 4.59
N ARG A 527 32.83 -13.70 5.29
CA ARG A 527 32.70 -12.25 5.10
C ARG A 527 32.98 -11.80 3.65
N GLY A 528 33.73 -12.60 2.88
CA GLY A 528 34.07 -12.36 1.47
C GLY A 528 33.00 -12.79 0.44
N GLU A 529 32.02 -13.63 0.80
CA GLU A 529 30.94 -14.11 -0.10
C GLU A 529 29.67 -13.24 0.02
N ARG A 530 29.79 -12.06 0.64
CA ARG A 530 28.66 -11.18 0.96
C ARG A 530 28.27 -10.27 -0.20
N TYR A 531 29.19 -10.04 -1.13
CA TYR A 531 29.05 -9.08 -2.22
C TYR A 531 29.45 -9.76 -3.53
N ILE A 532 28.76 -9.40 -4.62
CA ILE A 532 29.13 -9.79 -5.98
C ILE A 532 30.34 -8.96 -6.41
N VAL A 533 30.16 -7.63 -6.39
CA VAL A 533 31.15 -6.64 -6.79
C VAL A 533 30.91 -5.39 -5.97
N HIS A 534 32.00 -4.73 -5.56
CA HIS A 534 31.95 -3.56 -4.69
C HIS A 534 31.08 -3.81 -3.44
N GLN A 535 29.96 -3.09 -3.35
CA GLN A 535 28.99 -3.09 -2.26
C GLN A 535 27.65 -3.73 -2.66
N TRP A 536 27.54 -4.21 -3.91
CA TRP A 536 26.37 -4.90 -4.45
C TRP A 536 26.32 -6.33 -3.92
N LYS A 537 25.18 -6.73 -3.37
CA LYS A 537 25.00 -8.07 -2.79
C LYS A 537 24.40 -9.11 -3.74
N LYS A 538 23.70 -8.65 -4.76
CA LYS A 538 23.00 -9.46 -5.78
C LYS A 538 22.63 -8.57 -6.96
N LEU A 539 22.24 -9.17 -8.09
CA LEU A 539 21.50 -8.49 -9.13
C LEU A 539 20.01 -8.49 -8.73
N SER A 540 19.47 -7.29 -8.47
CA SER A 540 18.07 -7.13 -8.04
C SER A 540 17.10 -7.65 -9.10
N ILE A 541 16.10 -8.43 -8.69
CA ILE A 541 15.07 -8.96 -9.59
C ILE A 541 14.30 -7.88 -10.36
N PHE A 542 14.23 -6.65 -9.85
CA PHE A 542 13.55 -5.55 -10.55
C PHE A 542 14.20 -5.18 -11.88
N TYR A 543 15.51 -5.45 -12.07
CA TYR A 543 16.16 -5.25 -13.38
C TYR A 543 15.71 -6.23 -14.46
N GLN A 544 14.89 -7.23 -14.11
CA GLN A 544 14.18 -8.03 -15.11
C GLN A 544 13.00 -7.28 -15.74
N LEU A 545 12.53 -6.18 -15.14
CA LEU A 545 11.49 -5.33 -15.73
C LEU A 545 12.16 -4.44 -16.80
N PRO A 546 11.71 -4.47 -18.07
CA PRO A 546 12.41 -3.80 -19.17
C PRO A 546 12.63 -2.29 -18.98
N TYR A 547 11.70 -1.64 -18.29
CA TYR A 547 11.70 -0.20 -18.01
C TYR A 547 12.51 0.21 -16.78
N TRP A 548 12.87 -0.72 -15.88
CA TRP A 548 13.40 -0.38 -14.55
C TRP A 548 14.68 0.46 -14.59
N ARG A 549 15.58 0.14 -15.54
CA ARG A 549 16.84 0.89 -15.73
C ARG A 549 16.66 2.33 -16.23
N HIS A 550 15.48 2.64 -16.79
CA HIS A 550 15.13 3.97 -17.30
C HIS A 550 14.49 4.86 -16.23
N LEU A 551 14.11 4.31 -15.07
CA LEU A 551 13.49 5.07 -14.00
C LEU A 551 14.51 6.00 -13.34
N LEU A 552 14.15 7.27 -13.21
CA LEU A 552 14.95 8.30 -12.56
C LEU A 552 15.24 7.94 -11.09
N VAL A 553 14.21 7.49 -10.37
CA VAL A 553 14.29 7.04 -8.98
C VAL A 553 13.72 5.63 -8.89
N ARG A 554 14.49 4.68 -8.35
CA ARG A 554 14.13 3.25 -8.27
C ARG A 554 13.77 2.81 -6.85
N HIS A 555 14.43 3.40 -5.86
CA HIS A 555 14.27 3.05 -4.46
C HIS A 555 14.28 4.32 -3.61
N ASN A 556 13.28 4.45 -2.75
CA ASN A 556 13.05 5.55 -1.82
C ASN A 556 13.20 5.04 -0.39
N LEU A 557 13.62 5.96 0.49
CA LEU A 557 13.69 5.72 1.92
C LEU A 557 12.37 6.09 2.59
N ASP A 558 11.98 5.30 3.58
CA ASP A 558 10.86 5.61 4.45
C ASP A 558 11.22 6.76 5.41
N VAL A 559 10.68 7.94 5.13
CA VAL A 559 10.90 9.17 5.91
C VAL A 559 10.39 9.03 7.35
N MET A 560 9.30 8.30 7.57
CA MET A 560 8.74 8.09 8.92
C MET A 560 9.73 7.36 9.83
N HIS A 561 10.40 6.33 9.31
CA HIS A 561 11.45 5.64 10.04
C HIS A 561 12.70 6.51 10.25
N VAL A 562 13.06 7.35 9.29
CA VAL A 562 14.17 8.30 9.43
C VAL A 562 13.88 9.32 10.54
N GLU A 563 12.71 9.98 10.50
CA GLU A 563 12.26 10.95 11.51
C GLU A 563 12.29 10.35 12.91
N LYS A 564 11.72 9.16 13.06
CA LYS A 564 11.74 8.44 14.34
C LYS A 564 13.16 8.25 14.87
N ASN A 565 14.07 7.75 14.04
CA ASN A 565 15.45 7.46 14.45
C ASN A 565 16.22 8.75 14.81
N VAL A 566 15.99 9.83 14.08
CA VAL A 566 16.59 11.15 14.34
C VAL A 566 16.05 11.71 15.65
N CYS A 567 14.72 11.78 15.81
CA CYS A 567 14.07 12.32 17.00
C CYS A 567 14.41 11.49 18.25
N GLU A 568 14.44 10.16 18.15
CA GLU A 568 14.85 9.29 19.26
C GLU A 568 16.32 9.52 19.67
N SER A 569 17.20 9.79 18.70
CA SER A 569 18.61 10.10 19.00
C SER A 569 18.77 11.47 19.68
N ILE A 570 17.98 12.47 19.26
CA ILE A 570 17.96 13.80 19.88
C ILE A 570 17.44 13.69 21.32
N LEU A 571 16.24 13.13 21.51
CA LEU A 571 15.64 12.97 22.83
C LEU A 571 16.48 12.08 23.74
N GLY A 572 17.03 10.99 23.21
CA GLY A 572 17.90 10.10 23.95
C GLY A 572 19.16 10.78 24.47
N THR A 573 19.69 11.75 23.73
CA THR A 573 20.88 12.51 24.11
C THR A 573 20.56 13.64 25.09
N ILE A 574 19.51 14.44 24.83
CA ILE A 574 19.15 15.61 25.65
C ILE A 574 18.56 15.19 27.00
N LEU A 575 17.74 14.12 27.04
CA LEU A 575 17.09 13.62 28.26
C LEU A 575 17.89 12.52 28.97
N ASP A 576 19.15 12.30 28.56
CA ASP A 576 20.05 11.28 29.11
C ASP A 576 19.40 9.89 29.25
N LEU A 577 18.74 9.42 28.18
CA LEU A 577 18.07 8.14 28.19
C LEU A 577 19.09 7.01 28.07
N THR A 578 19.10 6.14 29.07
CA THR A 578 20.01 4.99 29.17
C THR A 578 19.94 4.13 27.90
N GLY A 579 21.09 3.89 27.27
CA GLY A 579 21.20 3.12 26.03
C GLY A 579 20.83 3.86 24.73
N LYS A 580 20.25 5.05 24.81
CA LYS A 580 19.90 5.88 23.64
C LYS A 580 20.76 7.15 23.50
N ASN A 581 21.35 7.63 24.60
CA ASN A 581 22.27 8.76 24.60
C ASN A 581 23.44 8.56 23.63
N LYS A 582 23.65 9.51 22.72
CA LYS A 582 24.73 9.50 21.72
C LYS A 582 25.99 10.24 22.17
N ASP A 583 25.92 11.02 23.25
CA ASP A 583 27.03 11.76 23.84
C ASP A 583 27.74 10.96 24.95
N SER A 584 28.46 9.93 24.52
CA SER A 584 29.22 9.05 25.41
C SER A 584 30.69 9.47 25.56
N LEU A 585 31.39 8.96 26.57
CA LEU A 585 32.85 9.13 26.69
C LEU A 585 33.57 8.73 25.39
N ASN A 586 33.17 7.64 24.75
CA ASN A 586 33.76 7.21 23.48
C ASN A 586 33.59 8.27 22.39
N ALA A 587 32.39 8.87 22.27
CA ALA A 587 32.15 9.96 21.34
C ALA A 587 33.06 11.18 21.62
N ARG A 588 33.27 11.51 22.91
CA ARG A 588 34.18 12.60 23.30
C ARG A 588 35.66 12.31 23.00
N LEU A 589 36.07 11.06 23.09
CA LEU A 589 37.42 10.62 22.70
C LEU A 589 37.59 10.65 21.18
N ASP A 590 36.57 10.21 20.42
CA ASP A 590 36.58 10.33 18.96
C ASP A 590 36.67 11.80 18.51
N LEU A 591 35.99 12.74 19.18
CA LEU A 591 36.15 14.18 18.91
C LEU A 591 37.59 14.67 19.12
N ALA A 592 38.31 14.10 20.10
CA ALA A 592 39.72 14.42 20.34
C ALA A 592 40.61 13.88 19.23
N ASP A 593 40.41 12.63 18.83
CA ASP A 593 41.13 11.99 17.72
C ASP A 593 40.90 12.73 16.39
N MET A 594 39.66 13.16 16.14
CA MET A 594 39.27 13.94 14.96
C MET A 594 39.70 15.41 15.03
N LYS A 595 40.26 15.85 16.16
CA LYS A 595 40.66 17.25 16.40
C LYS A 595 39.51 18.24 16.17
N MET A 596 38.31 17.88 16.61
CA MET A 596 37.10 18.70 16.52
C MET A 596 36.63 19.17 17.90
N HIS A 597 35.89 20.29 17.95
CA HIS A 597 35.22 20.81 19.15
C HIS A 597 36.07 20.78 20.44
N ASP A 598 37.17 21.56 20.49
CA ASP A 598 38.14 21.56 21.61
C ASP A 598 37.48 21.60 23.02
N LYS A 599 36.40 22.38 23.16
CA LYS A 599 35.67 22.57 24.42
C LYS A 599 34.92 21.33 24.92
N LEU A 600 34.62 20.37 24.03
CA LEU A 600 33.83 19.17 24.34
C LEU A 600 34.69 17.92 24.59
N ARG A 601 36.00 17.98 24.32
CA ARG A 601 36.89 16.81 24.42
C ARG A 601 37.06 16.37 25.88
N ALA A 602 37.09 15.04 26.07
CA ALA A 602 37.41 14.47 27.38
C ALA A 602 38.87 14.77 27.78
N LYS A 603 39.09 15.11 29.05
CA LYS A 603 40.42 15.36 29.62
C LYS A 603 40.81 14.18 30.52
N SER A 604 41.99 13.62 30.31
CA SER A 604 42.50 12.54 31.17
C SER A 604 42.88 13.11 32.53
N LEU A 605 42.40 12.47 33.61
CA LEU A 605 42.77 12.77 35.00
C LEU A 605 43.84 11.79 35.53
N GLY A 606 44.39 10.91 34.68
CA GLY A 606 45.23 9.78 35.09
C GLY A 606 44.43 8.57 35.58
N ASN A 607 45.09 7.42 35.73
CA ASN A 607 44.50 6.17 36.25
C ASN A 607 43.19 5.74 35.58
N ASN A 608 43.10 5.84 34.25
CA ASN A 608 41.89 5.55 33.45
C ASN A 608 40.64 6.38 33.82
N LYS A 609 40.80 7.48 34.55
CA LYS A 609 39.71 8.41 34.84
C LYS A 609 39.69 9.55 33.82
N TRP A 610 38.49 9.92 33.40
CA TRP A 610 38.24 10.96 32.41
C TRP A 610 37.30 12.01 32.99
N GLN A 611 37.63 13.27 32.76
CA GLN A 611 36.74 14.40 32.96
C GLN A 611 36.05 14.70 31.63
N VAL A 612 34.72 14.64 31.60
CA VAL A 612 33.92 15.01 30.43
C VAL A 612 33.31 16.40 30.66
N PRO A 613 33.68 17.42 29.88
CA PRO A 613 33.05 18.73 29.97
C PRO A 613 31.56 18.65 29.62
N PRO A 614 30.70 19.43 30.32
CA PRO A 614 29.29 19.52 29.96
C PRO A 614 29.14 20.15 28.57
N ALA A 615 28.28 19.57 27.74
CA ALA A 615 27.90 20.15 26.46
C ALA A 615 26.87 21.27 26.65
N PRO A 616 26.70 22.16 25.64
CA PRO A 616 25.66 23.20 25.65
C PRO A 616 24.23 22.67 25.79
N TYR A 617 23.99 21.41 25.47
CA TYR A 617 22.69 20.73 25.58
C TYR A 617 22.56 19.87 26.85
N TYR A 618 23.52 19.96 27.78
CA TYR A 618 23.40 19.28 29.07
C TYR A 618 22.31 19.93 29.91
N LEU A 619 21.39 19.10 30.44
CA LEU A 619 20.30 19.55 31.30
C LEU A 619 20.42 18.94 32.69
N THR A 620 20.09 19.74 33.70
CA THR A 620 19.86 19.24 35.06
C THR A 620 18.56 18.44 35.14
N LEU A 621 18.41 17.62 36.18
CA LEU A 621 17.16 16.88 36.41
C LEU A 621 15.93 17.78 36.52
N ASN A 622 16.08 18.97 37.11
CA ASN A 622 14.99 19.93 37.24
C ASN A 622 14.57 20.51 35.88
N GLU A 623 15.52 20.75 34.97
CA GLU A 623 15.25 21.19 33.60
C GLU A 623 14.60 20.09 32.77
N MET A 624 15.08 18.85 32.88
CA MET A 624 14.43 17.70 32.23
C MET A 624 12.99 17.51 32.72
N ARG A 625 12.73 17.69 34.02
CA ARG A 625 11.38 17.65 34.58
C ARG A 625 10.45 18.74 34.03
N LYS A 626 10.95 19.93 33.70
CA LYS A 626 10.14 20.97 33.03
C LYS A 626 9.64 20.47 31.67
N ILE A 627 10.51 19.85 30.88
CA ILE A 627 10.17 19.28 29.56
C ILE A 627 9.10 18.21 29.73
N VAL A 628 9.31 17.24 30.62
CA VAL A 628 8.37 16.14 30.83
C VAL A 628 7.04 16.61 31.43
N THR A 629 7.04 17.67 32.25
CA THR A 629 5.82 18.31 32.76
C THR A 629 5.03 19.02 31.67
N PHE A 630 5.70 19.61 30.68
CA PHE A 630 5.04 20.11 29.49
C PHE A 630 4.38 18.96 28.71
N LEU A 631 5.12 17.89 28.44
CA LEU A 631 4.61 16.73 27.71
C LEU A 631 3.44 16.03 28.42
N SER A 632 3.45 15.97 29.76
CA SER A 632 2.37 15.36 30.55
C SER A 632 1.05 16.15 30.49
N LYS A 633 1.09 17.40 30.03
CA LYS A 633 -0.09 18.28 29.90
C LYS A 633 -0.64 18.35 28.48
N LEU A 634 0.04 17.74 27.50
CA LEU A 634 -0.39 17.76 26.12
C LEU A 634 -1.63 16.89 25.92
N ALA A 635 -2.58 17.45 25.18
CA ALA A 635 -3.73 16.74 24.62
C ALA A 635 -3.83 17.11 23.14
N PHE A 636 -4.15 16.12 22.31
CA PHE A 636 -4.25 16.28 20.86
C PHE A 636 -5.66 15.93 20.40
N PRO A 637 -6.10 16.44 19.23
CA PRO A 637 -7.30 15.95 18.57
C PRO A 637 -7.23 14.44 18.34
N ASP A 638 -8.40 13.81 18.25
CA ASP A 638 -8.49 12.39 17.93
C ASP A 638 -7.76 12.07 16.62
N ALA A 639 -7.11 10.90 16.58
CA ALA A 639 -6.27 10.41 15.48
C ALA A 639 -5.02 11.24 15.11
N TYR A 640 -4.71 12.33 15.81
CA TYR A 640 -3.51 13.13 15.52
C TYR A 640 -2.22 12.60 16.17
N SER A 641 -2.27 12.06 17.38
CA SER A 641 -1.11 11.43 18.04
C SER A 641 -1.60 10.43 19.08
N SER A 642 -0.76 9.49 19.52
CA SER A 642 -1.09 8.75 20.73
C SER A 642 -1.01 9.66 21.96
N ASN A 643 -1.51 9.18 23.10
CA ASN A 643 -1.51 9.95 24.33
C ASN A 643 -0.08 10.05 24.91
N ILE A 644 0.69 11.01 24.39
CA ILE A 644 2.09 11.30 24.78
C ILE A 644 2.23 11.57 26.28
N SER A 645 1.16 12.04 26.96
CA SER A 645 1.21 12.25 28.41
C SER A 645 1.52 10.96 29.18
N ARG A 646 1.11 9.79 28.66
CA ARG A 646 1.43 8.47 29.26
C ARG A 646 2.87 8.05 29.05
N CYS A 647 3.59 8.70 28.13
CA CYS A 647 4.99 8.44 27.87
C CYS A 647 5.92 9.25 28.78
N ALA A 648 5.40 10.21 29.54
CA ALA A 648 6.14 11.16 30.36
C ALA A 648 6.34 10.66 31.81
N SER A 649 7.58 10.34 32.21
CA SER A 649 7.94 10.00 33.59
C SER A 649 8.43 11.24 34.36
N LEU A 650 7.56 11.82 35.19
CA LEU A 650 7.86 13.02 35.99
C LEU A 650 8.94 12.75 37.06
N GLN A 651 8.97 11.54 37.63
CA GLN A 651 9.92 11.18 38.68
C GLN A 651 11.36 11.21 38.13
N ASP A 652 11.56 10.58 36.98
CA ASP A 652 12.88 10.39 36.39
C ASP A 652 13.26 11.48 35.37
N GLY A 653 12.31 12.33 34.96
CA GLY A 653 12.52 13.33 33.91
C GLY A 653 12.74 12.68 32.53
N LYS A 654 12.12 11.52 32.27
CA LYS A 654 12.34 10.72 31.07
C LYS A 654 11.08 10.54 30.23
N VAL A 655 11.28 10.21 28.94
CA VAL A 655 10.20 9.83 28.02
C VAL A 655 10.38 8.37 27.59
N MET A 656 9.32 7.57 27.70
CA MET A 656 9.32 6.14 27.40
C MET A 656 8.04 5.69 26.69
N GLY A 657 8.14 4.70 25.82
CA GLY A 657 6.96 4.06 25.22
C GLY A 657 6.30 4.80 24.06
N MET A 658 6.92 5.86 23.53
CA MET A 658 6.44 6.51 22.30
C MET A 658 6.51 5.57 21.10
N LYS A 659 5.45 5.58 20.28
CA LYS A 659 5.36 4.89 19.00
C LYS A 659 6.00 5.72 17.90
N THR A 660 6.21 5.13 16.73
CA THR A 660 6.79 5.80 15.55
C THR A 660 6.07 7.11 15.21
N HIS A 661 4.74 7.09 15.14
CA HIS A 661 3.92 8.28 14.86
C HIS A 661 4.13 9.41 15.88
N ASP A 662 4.30 9.07 17.17
CA ASP A 662 4.51 10.09 18.21
C ASP A 662 5.84 10.82 18.00
N TYR A 663 6.89 10.11 17.56
CA TYR A 663 8.17 10.75 17.23
C TYR A 663 8.07 11.68 16.02
N GLN A 664 7.19 11.41 15.05
CA GLN A 664 7.00 12.30 13.91
C GLN A 664 6.32 13.61 14.34
N VAL A 665 5.23 13.49 15.09
CA VAL A 665 4.54 14.66 15.69
C VAL A 665 5.53 15.43 16.57
N PHE A 666 6.37 14.73 17.33
CA PHE A 666 7.39 15.37 18.13
C PHE A 666 8.39 16.14 17.26
N MET A 667 8.92 15.51 16.22
CA MET A 667 9.92 16.10 15.35
C MET A 667 9.40 17.33 14.60
N GLN A 668 8.16 17.29 14.13
CA GLN A 668 7.57 18.33 13.28
C GLN A 668 6.93 19.46 14.07
N ASP A 669 6.33 19.17 15.24
CA ASP A 669 5.48 20.14 15.95
C ASP A 669 5.88 20.36 17.42
N LEU A 670 6.47 19.37 18.10
CA LEU A 670 6.77 19.49 19.54
C LEU A 670 8.23 19.81 19.87
N LEU A 671 9.15 19.63 18.93
CA LEU A 671 10.59 19.77 19.18
C LEU A 671 10.91 21.17 19.72
N MET A 672 10.43 22.21 19.05
CA MET A 672 10.64 23.60 19.50
C MET A 672 9.92 23.92 20.82
N PRO A 673 8.59 23.74 20.97
CA PRO A 673 7.90 24.13 22.20
C PRO A 673 8.34 23.30 23.41
N ALA A 674 8.77 22.05 23.23
CA ALA A 674 9.25 21.23 24.34
C ALA A 674 10.56 21.74 24.94
N PHE A 675 11.43 22.35 24.14
CA PHE A 675 12.76 22.80 24.59
C PHE A 675 12.88 24.31 24.81
N LYS A 676 11.89 25.09 24.38
CA LYS A 676 11.88 26.55 24.53
C LYS A 676 11.96 26.96 26.01
N GLY A 677 12.90 27.85 26.34
CA GLY A 677 13.14 28.31 27.71
C GLY A 677 13.86 27.30 28.61
N VAL A 678 14.32 26.18 28.04
CA VAL A 678 15.15 25.17 28.73
C VAL A 678 16.52 25.04 28.08
N LEU A 679 16.58 24.95 26.75
CA LEU A 679 17.85 24.95 26.00
C LEU A 679 18.30 26.37 25.66
N ASP A 680 19.63 26.55 25.59
CA ASP A 680 20.27 27.75 25.05
C ASP A 680 19.91 27.96 23.57
N GLU A 681 19.80 29.21 23.14
CA GLU A 681 19.42 29.56 21.76
C GLU A 681 20.35 28.95 20.71
N ASN A 682 21.66 28.84 21.00
CA ASN A 682 22.62 28.23 20.07
C ASN A 682 22.39 26.73 19.85
N VAL A 683 21.60 26.07 20.70
CA VAL A 683 21.18 24.67 20.53
C VAL A 683 19.76 24.60 19.96
N LEU A 684 18.87 25.49 20.42
CA LEU A 684 17.47 25.49 20.03
C LEU A 684 17.28 25.86 18.56
N GLU A 685 18.03 26.82 18.03
CA GLU A 685 17.91 27.28 16.63
C GLU A 685 18.20 26.13 15.62
N PRO A 686 19.31 25.36 15.71
CA PRO A 686 19.51 24.20 14.86
C PRO A 686 18.42 23.12 14.98
N LEU A 687 17.86 22.90 16.17
CA LEU A 687 16.75 21.97 16.34
C LEU A 687 15.48 22.50 15.67
N GLN A 688 15.22 23.80 15.75
CA GLN A 688 14.10 24.44 15.07
C GLN A 688 14.22 24.31 13.55
N GLU A 689 15.39 24.61 12.97
CA GLU A 689 15.64 24.43 11.53
C GLU A 689 15.44 22.98 11.10
N LEU A 690 15.91 22.01 11.89
CA LEU A 690 15.72 20.60 11.61
C LEU A 690 14.24 20.18 11.69
N SER A 691 13.49 20.73 12.65
CA SER A 691 12.04 20.53 12.78
C SER A 691 11.29 21.08 11.57
N LEU A 692 11.62 22.31 11.15
CA LEU A 692 11.05 22.95 9.96
C LEU A 692 11.37 22.17 8.68
N PHE A 693 12.59 21.66 8.55
CA PHE A 693 12.98 20.81 7.42
C PHE A 693 12.08 19.58 7.31
N PHE A 694 11.90 18.81 8.38
CA PHE A 694 11.03 17.63 8.35
C PHE A 694 9.56 17.98 8.16
N LYS A 695 9.09 19.08 8.76
CA LYS A 695 7.73 19.59 8.55
C LYS A 695 7.48 19.97 7.08
N GLN A 696 8.46 20.59 6.43
CA GLN A 696 8.37 20.90 5.00
C GLN A 696 8.43 19.63 4.16
N LEU A 697 9.35 18.70 4.45
CA LEU A 697 9.50 17.43 3.74
C LEU A 697 8.21 16.58 3.77
N CYS A 698 7.50 16.59 4.90
CA CYS A 698 6.25 15.86 5.11
C CYS A 698 4.99 16.70 4.84
N SER A 699 5.15 17.89 4.25
CA SER A 699 4.04 18.73 3.84
C SER A 699 3.19 18.04 2.77
N LYS A 700 1.87 18.22 2.84
CA LYS A 700 0.93 17.73 1.81
C LYS A 700 1.18 18.36 0.44
N THR A 701 1.81 19.54 0.41
CA THR A 701 2.10 20.28 -0.82
C THR A 701 3.48 20.92 -0.76
N LEU A 702 4.23 20.86 -1.86
CA LEU A 702 5.52 21.51 -2.05
C LEU A 702 5.43 22.48 -3.23
N LYS A 703 5.79 23.75 -3.02
CA LYS A 703 5.97 24.70 -4.12
C LYS A 703 7.32 24.42 -4.78
N THR A 704 7.30 24.08 -6.07
CA THR A 704 8.50 23.84 -6.88
C THR A 704 8.93 25.07 -7.63
#